data_AF-A0AAN9C0V0-F1
#
_entry.id   AF-A0AAN9C0V0-F1
#
_cell.length_a   1.000
_cell.length_b   1.000
_cell.length_c   1.000
_cell.angle_alpha   90.00
_cell.angle_beta   90.00
_cell.angle_gamma   90.00
#
_symmetry.space_group_name_H-M   'P 1'
#
loop_
_entity.id
_entity.type
_entity.pdbx_description
1 polymer ?
#
loop_
_entity_poly.entity_id
_entity_poly.type
_entity_poly.pdbx_seq_one_letter_code
_entity_poly.pdbx_strand_id
1 'polypeptide(L)'
;MRFLGDVYRAATVLLHRPRALGVTSCSAHATGWTGYVRVAYSTLPNQTPRTFETLRSTARKRGKKKASLVIFDKDGTLICFHTMWSPWAQKLISNIVSAAGLDISQKVSDTLGYCAKSKRVFPGLLAEATTPIIQEALVKTLVAEGIEKERATQIIRDSWFEGDVGDPDSVKSVTNLKTLFKILKQNDIKVAVCTSDNRRGTLNTLRNLSLTKYVDMVVCGDDPNTQPKPSPHNAWKICGQLDVDPTDAVMVGDTKADVGMGHAAKLGWTVGVLSGVGDTTDLMPEAEYIISSVSDLLPLILPEEDWKKYYGYCTDGRILVNREEAEEEGVEEAVEELGAKLHDVELVIFDLHGTVMCLNTKYADWVCRLTDRMEKLTGLKLADKIYSAFGACQDTNTIKAGLLASAAHAQLRSELVRILREAGTFYEEAIMTVNKAFQESEDTLTGAKPRLVDENIVMVIKTLKASGTKVAINTTAGREMAVQDLMRLGILQYTDMLVCGDDDPNTHQGKTSYVPRLICDELGVEWQKAVVVGDTMADISMGLEAGVGLTVGVLTGVGSYKELVQADHIVPSASHVLDLIYTPEEGSGNGGGRFGVNHSSVASGTRAFSTSSSPVNAAQQQRKYSSQAGRLSAFSRGKAKPDIAKFDYVIVGAGSAGCVLANRLSADASAKVLLVEAGPEDKTWKIHMPAALMYNLCDDQYNWFYHTEPDPGMNNRIMYWPRGRVWGGSSSLNAMVYIRGHACDYDRWEKEGAAGWSYADCLPYFRKAQTHELGPNDYRGGYGPLHVSRGKTNHPLHKAFIEAGVQAGYPFTEDMNGYQQEGFGWMDMTIWEGKRWNSSTGYLRPVLYRPNLRVVSQALTTRVLFDGKRAVGLEYVQAGQKQQVRAEREVILCGGAINSPQLLMLSGVGNARDLRALDVPVVADLPGVGENLQDHLEVYVQQKCTKPITLYSAQWKFPHNMVRIGLEWFTNSTGDGATAHLESGGFIRSRPGVTHPDIQYHFLPSTVNDHGRVVGPCHAYQVHVGPLRPTSRGFMKLRSRDPNEHPRIVPNYLSTEEDVLEMRESIRLSRELFAQKAFDPYRAEELAPGPNITSDKDLDEYNRNMADSAYHPSCTNKMGSPNDPMTVVDPQTRVIGLEGLRVVDSSIMPSVVSGNLNGPTIMVAEKAADIMLGKKPLPKSKAPVWSPPSLDSTKVNQKGSIPS
;
A
#
# COMPACT_ATOMS: atom_id res chain seq x y z
N MET A 1 34.39 -18.04 -10.73
CA MET A 1 33.42 -19.16 -10.86
C MET A 1 33.60 -20.13 -9.69
N ARG A 2 32.57 -20.94 -9.35
CA ARG A 2 32.55 -21.92 -8.23
C ARG A 2 32.78 -21.33 -6.82
N PHE A 3 31.84 -20.53 -6.31
CA PHE A 3 31.67 -20.32 -4.86
C PHE A 3 30.22 -19.96 -4.44
N LEU A 4 29.22 -20.42 -5.20
CA LEU A 4 27.79 -20.16 -4.97
C LEU A 4 26.99 -21.47 -5.17
N GLY A 5 27.20 -22.44 -4.28
CA GLY A 5 26.54 -23.77 -4.34
C GLY A 5 25.89 -24.23 -3.03
N ASP A 6 26.53 -23.98 -1.88
CA ASP A 6 26.34 -24.80 -0.68
C ASP A 6 25.55 -24.15 0.47
N VAL A 7 24.58 -23.27 0.18
CA VAL A 7 23.71 -22.63 1.21
C VAL A 7 22.20 -22.81 0.93
N TYR A 8 21.82 -23.82 0.13
CA TYR A 8 20.41 -24.03 -0.29
C TYR A 8 19.73 -25.27 0.29
N ARG A 9 20.17 -25.80 1.44
CA ARG A 9 19.54 -26.96 2.12
C ARG A 9 19.57 -26.92 3.66
N ALA A 10 18.57 -26.31 4.30
CA ALA A 10 18.21 -26.59 5.69
C ALA A 10 16.76 -26.17 6.05
N ALA A 11 15.94 -27.10 6.56
CA ALA A 11 14.69 -26.99 7.34
C ALA A 11 13.62 -25.90 6.97
N THR A 12 12.33 -26.13 6.63
CA THR A 12 11.36 -27.25 6.80
C THR A 12 10.49 -27.19 8.10
N VAL A 13 9.21 -26.75 7.95
CA VAL A 13 7.96 -27.40 8.46
C VAL A 13 7.36 -27.16 9.90
N LEU A 14 6.04 -26.82 9.92
CA LEU A 14 4.94 -27.11 10.89
C LEU A 14 4.62 -26.31 12.21
N LEU A 15 3.30 -26.01 12.36
CA LEU A 15 2.41 -26.01 13.58
C LEU A 15 2.53 -24.90 14.69
N HIS A 16 1.53 -24.60 15.55
CA HIS A 16 0.03 -24.47 15.45
C HIS A 16 -0.63 -24.04 16.81
N ARG A 17 -1.62 -23.10 16.82
CA ARG A 17 -2.64 -22.85 17.91
C ARG A 17 -2.09 -22.37 19.29
N PRO A 18 -2.90 -21.95 20.32
CA PRO A 18 -4.35 -22.13 20.61
C PRO A 18 -5.15 -20.84 21.06
N ARG A 19 -6.52 -20.82 21.03
CA ARG A 19 -7.56 -20.85 22.13
C ARG A 19 -7.42 -19.88 23.34
N ALA A 20 -8.48 -19.36 24.00
CA ALA A 20 -9.94 -19.20 23.73
C ALA A 20 -10.70 -18.47 24.90
N LEU A 21 -11.93 -17.95 24.66
CA LEU A 21 -13.03 -17.60 25.63
C LEU A 21 -12.77 -16.49 26.71
N GLY A 22 -13.75 -15.72 27.25
CA GLY A 22 -15.16 -15.46 26.87
C GLY A 22 -16.07 -14.84 27.99
N VAL A 23 -17.12 -14.09 27.59
CA VAL A 23 -18.54 -14.15 28.10
C VAL A 23 -19.04 -13.32 29.34
N THR A 24 -19.89 -12.28 29.08
CA THR A 24 -21.10 -11.73 29.83
C THR A 24 -21.00 -11.10 31.24
N SER A 25 -21.97 -10.30 31.78
CA SER A 25 -23.07 -9.40 31.27
C SER A 25 -23.81 -8.63 32.42
N CYS A 26 -24.76 -7.71 32.08
CA CYS A 26 -25.91 -7.22 32.91
C CYS A 26 -25.61 -6.33 34.15
N SER A 27 -26.53 -5.55 34.79
CA SER A 27 -27.90 -5.01 34.57
C SER A 27 -28.24 -4.02 35.74
N ALA A 28 -29.33 -3.22 35.85
CA ALA A 28 -30.24 -2.46 34.95
C ALA A 28 -31.20 -1.56 35.82
N HIS A 29 -32.18 -0.84 35.22
CA HIS A 29 -33.41 -0.22 35.83
C HIS A 29 -33.28 1.09 36.66
N ALA A 30 -34.29 1.99 36.77
CA ALA A 30 -35.56 2.19 36.01
C ALA A 30 -36.28 3.56 36.27
N THR A 31 -37.14 3.96 35.30
CA THR A 31 -38.37 4.83 35.39
C THR A 31 -38.30 6.29 35.92
N GLY A 32 -39.06 7.27 35.37
CA GLY A 32 -39.89 7.28 34.14
C GLY A 32 -40.92 8.44 34.04
N TRP A 33 -41.56 8.58 32.86
CA TRP A 33 -42.70 9.47 32.49
C TRP A 33 -42.40 11.00 32.46
N THR A 34 -42.72 11.79 31.43
CA THR A 34 -43.45 11.63 30.13
C THR A 34 -42.63 12.23 28.96
N GLY A 35 -43.00 12.14 27.66
CA GLY A 35 -44.04 11.35 27.00
C GLY A 35 -44.82 12.11 25.90
N TYR A 36 -44.58 11.80 24.61
CA TYR A 36 -45.40 12.16 23.44
C TYR A 36 -45.38 10.97 22.44
N VAL A 37 -46.45 10.76 21.66
CA VAL A 37 -46.64 9.51 20.90
C VAL A 37 -45.95 9.54 19.53
N ARG A 38 -45.15 8.49 19.24
CA ARG A 38 -44.73 8.10 17.88
C ARG A 38 -44.89 6.59 17.76
N VAL A 39 -45.67 6.11 16.80
CA VAL A 39 -45.90 4.67 16.59
C VAL A 39 -44.64 4.05 15.98
N ALA A 40 -44.04 3.09 16.68
CA ALA A 40 -42.87 2.36 16.21
C ALA A 40 -43.30 1.10 15.45
N TYR A 41 -42.88 0.96 14.19
CA TYR A 41 -42.89 -0.33 13.52
C TYR A 41 -41.82 -1.23 14.13
N SER A 42 -42.16 -2.48 14.42
CA SER A 42 -41.22 -3.49 14.90
C SER A 42 -40.19 -3.80 13.82
N THR A 43 -38.94 -3.41 14.03
CA THR A 43 -37.83 -3.78 13.15
C THR A 43 -37.66 -5.29 13.14
N LEU A 44 -37.94 -5.91 11.99
CA LEU A 44 -37.51 -7.28 11.71
C LEU A 44 -35.98 -7.38 11.83
N PRO A 45 -35.42 -8.52 12.26
CA PRO A 45 -33.98 -8.66 12.41
C PRO A 45 -33.28 -8.51 11.06
N ASN A 46 -32.13 -7.83 11.06
CA ASN A 46 -31.27 -7.64 9.88
C ASN A 46 -30.90 -9.00 9.25
N GLN A 47 -31.64 -9.42 8.22
CA GLN A 47 -31.13 -10.40 7.27
C GLN A 47 -30.20 -9.64 6.32
N THR A 48 -28.89 -9.85 6.44
CA THR A 48 -27.95 -9.48 5.39
C THR A 48 -28.29 -10.23 4.10
N PRO A 49 -28.11 -9.63 2.91
CA PRO A 49 -28.33 -10.33 1.64
C PRO A 49 -27.56 -11.66 1.61
N ARG A 50 -28.23 -12.74 1.20
CA ARG A 50 -27.64 -14.08 1.13
C ARG A 50 -26.78 -14.25 -0.12
N THR A 51 -25.69 -13.50 -0.20
CA THR A 51 -24.70 -13.55 -1.28
C THR A 51 -24.08 -14.94 -1.43
N PHE A 52 -23.35 -15.19 -2.53
CA PHE A 52 -22.88 -16.52 -2.91
C PHE A 52 -22.09 -17.27 -1.82
N GLU A 53 -21.33 -16.57 -0.97
CA GLU A 53 -20.61 -17.21 0.14
C GLU A 53 -21.56 -17.79 1.19
N THR A 54 -22.68 -17.10 1.43
CA THR A 54 -23.79 -17.58 2.26
C THR A 54 -24.43 -18.84 1.66
N LEU A 55 -24.55 -18.93 0.32
CA LEU A 55 -25.11 -20.10 -0.36
C LEU A 55 -24.30 -21.37 -0.08
N ARG A 56 -22.96 -21.31 -0.20
CA ARG A 56 -22.07 -22.45 0.16
C ARG A 56 -22.27 -22.91 1.61
N SER A 57 -22.53 -22.00 2.54
CA SER A 57 -22.78 -22.33 3.95
C SER A 57 -24.18 -22.90 4.21
N THR A 58 -25.15 -22.63 3.32
CA THR A 58 -26.57 -22.95 3.50
C THR A 58 -26.97 -24.23 2.75
N ALA A 59 -26.45 -24.46 1.55
CA ALA A 59 -26.58 -25.73 0.84
C ALA A 59 -26.06 -26.91 1.70
N ARG A 60 -24.95 -26.70 2.41
CA ARG A 60 -24.40 -27.65 3.41
C ARG A 60 -25.31 -27.93 4.60
N LYS A 61 -26.36 -27.13 4.85
CA LYS A 61 -27.31 -27.32 5.97
C LYS A 61 -28.62 -28.01 5.57
N ARG A 62 -29.10 -27.86 4.33
CA ARG A 62 -30.41 -28.43 3.89
C ARG A 62 -30.32 -29.84 3.28
N GLY A 63 -29.12 -30.34 2.97
CA GLY A 63 -28.91 -31.69 2.44
C GLY A 63 -29.05 -31.79 0.91
N LYS A 64 -28.86 -33.00 0.37
CA LYS A 64 -28.74 -33.27 -1.08
C LYS A 64 -30.10 -33.24 -1.85
N LYS A 65 -30.95 -32.23 -1.65
CA LYS A 65 -32.23 -32.14 -2.38
C LYS A 65 -32.02 -31.48 -3.75
N LYS A 66 -32.04 -32.31 -4.80
CA LYS A 66 -32.09 -31.91 -6.21
C LYS A 66 -33.50 -31.40 -6.54
N ALA A 67 -33.64 -30.36 -7.37
CA ALA A 67 -34.95 -29.92 -7.86
C ALA A 67 -35.48 -30.82 -8.98
N SER A 68 -36.81 -31.02 -9.03
CA SER A 68 -37.49 -31.80 -10.08
C SER A 68 -38.13 -30.92 -11.15
N LEU A 69 -38.36 -29.63 -10.84
CA LEU A 69 -38.93 -28.63 -11.74
C LEU A 69 -38.34 -27.25 -11.46
N VAL A 70 -38.00 -26.50 -12.51
CA VAL A 70 -37.77 -25.06 -12.45
C VAL A 70 -38.83 -24.34 -13.28
N ILE A 71 -39.49 -23.36 -12.66
CA ILE A 71 -40.44 -22.44 -13.28
C ILE A 71 -39.71 -21.09 -13.40
N PHE A 72 -39.55 -20.59 -14.63
CA PHE A 72 -38.97 -19.29 -14.93
C PHE A 72 -40.06 -18.27 -15.31
N ASP A 73 -39.87 -17.00 -14.98
CA ASP A 73 -40.44 -15.94 -15.82
C ASP A 73 -39.65 -15.75 -17.13
N LYS A 74 -40.19 -14.99 -18.10
CA LYS A 74 -39.56 -14.66 -19.38
C LYS A 74 -38.72 -13.37 -19.32
N ASP A 75 -39.22 -12.29 -18.75
CA ASP A 75 -38.77 -10.92 -19.02
C ASP A 75 -37.94 -10.37 -17.87
N GLY A 76 -36.65 -10.14 -18.10
CA GLY A 76 -35.64 -9.88 -17.05
C GLY A 76 -34.98 -11.15 -16.53
N THR A 77 -35.71 -12.27 -16.54
CA THR A 77 -35.24 -13.59 -16.09
C THR A 77 -34.64 -14.45 -17.21
N LEU A 78 -35.17 -14.38 -18.45
CA LEU A 78 -34.61 -15.09 -19.62
C LEU A 78 -34.15 -14.11 -20.72
N ILE A 79 -34.93 -13.09 -21.03
CA ILE A 79 -34.55 -12.01 -21.97
C ILE A 79 -34.27 -10.69 -21.24
N CYS A 80 -33.40 -9.86 -21.80
CA CYS A 80 -33.11 -8.55 -21.23
C CYS A 80 -34.34 -7.64 -21.34
N PHE A 81 -35.02 -7.39 -20.22
CA PHE A 81 -36.27 -6.62 -20.17
C PHE A 81 -36.15 -5.31 -20.95
N HIS A 82 -35.07 -4.55 -20.71
CA HIS A 82 -34.90 -3.21 -21.27
C HIS A 82 -34.71 -3.19 -22.80
N THR A 83 -34.16 -4.23 -23.45
CA THR A 83 -33.93 -4.20 -24.91
C THR A 83 -35.23 -4.36 -25.69
N MET A 84 -36.17 -5.16 -25.18
CA MET A 84 -37.49 -5.35 -25.79
C MET A 84 -38.46 -4.23 -25.40
N TRP A 85 -38.59 -3.93 -24.10
CA TRP A 85 -39.69 -3.10 -23.61
C TRP A 85 -39.42 -1.59 -23.65
N SER A 86 -38.16 -1.14 -23.65
CA SER A 86 -37.86 0.31 -23.70
C SER A 86 -38.16 0.97 -25.06
N PRO A 87 -37.81 0.36 -26.22
CA PRO A 87 -38.22 0.89 -27.53
C PRO A 87 -39.73 0.82 -27.73
N TRP A 88 -40.37 -0.25 -27.25
CA TRP A 88 -41.83 -0.39 -27.27
C TRP A 88 -42.52 0.71 -26.46
N ALA A 89 -42.09 0.94 -25.21
CA ALA A 89 -42.65 1.97 -24.34
C ALA A 89 -42.51 3.37 -24.96
N GLN A 90 -41.33 3.73 -25.49
CA GLN A 90 -41.13 5.02 -26.20
C GLN A 90 -42.11 5.22 -27.35
N LYS A 91 -42.32 4.19 -28.17
CA LYS A 91 -43.22 4.22 -29.32
C LYS A 91 -44.70 4.26 -28.89
N LEU A 92 -45.09 3.54 -27.83
CA LEU A 92 -46.43 3.62 -27.26
C LEU A 92 -46.72 5.00 -26.64
N ILE A 93 -45.78 5.56 -25.86
CA ILE A 93 -45.90 6.92 -25.29
C ILE A 93 -46.04 7.95 -26.42
N SER A 94 -45.24 7.85 -27.48
CA SER A 94 -45.33 8.72 -28.66
C SER A 94 -46.70 8.63 -29.36
N ASN A 95 -47.23 7.41 -29.55
CA ASN A 95 -48.57 7.20 -30.10
C ASN A 95 -49.65 7.86 -29.22
N ILE A 96 -49.63 7.61 -27.91
CA ILE A 96 -50.62 8.11 -26.95
C ILE A 96 -50.59 9.65 -26.90
N VAL A 97 -49.40 10.26 -26.78
CA VAL A 97 -49.22 11.72 -26.79
C VAL A 97 -49.75 12.33 -28.09
N SER A 98 -49.42 11.73 -29.24
CA SER A 98 -49.90 12.19 -30.54
C SER A 98 -51.43 12.07 -30.70
N ALA A 99 -52.04 11.01 -30.20
CA ALA A 99 -53.49 10.76 -30.31
C ALA A 99 -54.33 11.51 -29.25
N ALA A 100 -53.71 11.87 -28.12
CA ALA A 100 -54.27 12.73 -27.07
C ALA A 100 -54.18 14.22 -27.40
N GLY A 101 -53.10 14.66 -28.07
CA GLY A 101 -52.87 16.08 -28.39
C GLY A 101 -52.43 16.93 -27.19
N LEU A 102 -51.92 16.29 -26.12
CA LEU A 102 -51.49 16.92 -24.86
C LEU A 102 -50.08 16.44 -24.51
N ASP A 103 -49.24 17.30 -23.90
CA ASP A 103 -47.96 16.85 -23.35
C ASP A 103 -48.14 16.17 -21.98
N ILE A 104 -48.58 14.92 -22.06
CA ILE A 104 -48.73 13.99 -20.95
C ILE A 104 -47.61 12.94 -20.93
N SER A 105 -46.53 13.19 -21.69
CA SER A 105 -45.43 12.25 -21.97
C SER A 105 -44.82 11.66 -20.70
N GLN A 106 -44.51 12.50 -19.71
CA GLN A 106 -43.99 12.06 -18.41
C GLN A 106 -45.02 11.24 -17.63
N LYS A 107 -46.29 11.65 -17.57
CA LYS A 107 -47.33 10.94 -16.80
C LYS A 107 -47.64 9.54 -17.35
N VAL A 108 -47.65 9.39 -18.68
CA VAL A 108 -47.76 8.08 -19.33
C VAL A 108 -46.53 7.22 -19.05
N SER A 109 -45.33 7.83 -18.99
CA SER A 109 -44.09 7.14 -18.60
C SER A 109 -44.15 6.66 -17.14
N ASP A 110 -44.58 7.53 -16.21
CA ASP A 110 -44.70 7.24 -14.79
C ASP A 110 -45.70 6.10 -14.52
N THR A 111 -46.88 6.13 -15.17
CA THR A 111 -47.88 5.04 -15.07
C THR A 111 -47.34 3.70 -15.59
N LEU A 112 -46.45 3.71 -16.59
CA LEU A 112 -45.80 2.48 -17.06
C LEU A 112 -44.64 2.01 -16.16
N GLY A 113 -44.14 2.85 -15.24
CA GLY A 113 -42.86 2.61 -14.55
C GLY A 113 -41.64 2.81 -15.45
N TYR A 114 -41.78 3.59 -16.53
CA TYR A 114 -40.73 3.84 -17.51
C TYR A 114 -40.05 5.20 -17.30
N CYS A 115 -38.73 5.27 -17.47
CA CYS A 115 -38.00 6.53 -17.47
C CYS A 115 -37.35 6.81 -18.84
N ALA A 116 -37.90 7.79 -19.56
CA ALA A 116 -37.39 8.21 -20.86
C ALA A 116 -35.93 8.73 -20.82
N LYS A 117 -35.49 9.30 -19.69
CA LYS A 117 -34.13 9.85 -19.52
C LYS A 117 -33.05 8.77 -19.37
N SER A 118 -33.31 7.73 -18.57
CA SER A 118 -32.38 6.59 -18.42
C SER A 118 -32.59 5.49 -19.45
N LYS A 119 -33.72 5.54 -20.18
CA LYS A 119 -34.20 4.49 -21.09
C LYS A 119 -34.31 3.12 -20.43
N ARG A 120 -34.77 3.09 -19.17
CA ARG A 120 -35.04 1.86 -18.40
C ARG A 120 -36.49 1.79 -17.92
N VAL A 121 -36.95 0.56 -17.70
CA VAL A 121 -38.19 0.23 -16.96
C VAL A 121 -37.78 -0.10 -15.52
N PHE A 122 -38.58 0.35 -14.56
CA PHE A 122 -38.46 0.07 -13.13
C PHE A 122 -39.62 -0.85 -12.67
N PRO A 123 -39.54 -1.45 -11.46
CA PRO A 123 -40.65 -2.19 -10.87
C PRO A 123 -41.94 -1.35 -10.87
N GLY A 124 -43.02 -1.93 -11.40
CA GLY A 124 -44.24 -1.19 -11.71
C GLY A 124 -45.12 -1.92 -12.72
N LEU A 125 -46.14 -1.22 -13.24
CA LEU A 125 -47.20 -1.85 -14.03
C LEU A 125 -46.71 -2.54 -15.31
N LEU A 126 -45.71 -2.01 -16.02
CA LEU A 126 -45.19 -2.67 -17.22
C LEU A 126 -44.42 -3.96 -16.92
N ALA A 127 -43.92 -4.14 -15.69
CA ALA A 127 -43.20 -5.34 -15.27
C ALA A 127 -44.10 -6.41 -14.64
N GLU A 128 -45.06 -5.99 -13.81
CA GLU A 128 -45.81 -6.92 -12.94
C GLU A 128 -47.24 -7.20 -13.41
N ALA A 129 -47.88 -6.29 -14.15
CA ALA A 129 -49.29 -6.37 -14.50
C ALA A 129 -49.55 -6.95 -15.90
N THR A 130 -50.75 -7.47 -16.11
CA THR A 130 -51.19 -7.98 -17.42
C THR A 130 -51.67 -6.85 -18.34
N THR A 131 -51.60 -7.04 -19.65
CA THR A 131 -52.04 -6.07 -20.68
C THR A 131 -53.37 -5.36 -20.36
N PRO A 132 -54.47 -6.03 -19.95
CA PRO A 132 -55.72 -5.34 -19.61
C PRO A 132 -55.61 -4.37 -18.42
N ILE A 133 -54.79 -4.70 -17.41
CA ILE A 133 -54.57 -3.85 -16.24
C ILE A 133 -53.75 -2.61 -16.62
N ILE A 134 -52.71 -2.79 -17.45
CA ILE A 134 -51.90 -1.68 -17.98
C ILE A 134 -52.79 -0.75 -18.82
N GLN A 135 -53.61 -1.29 -19.71
CA GLN A 135 -54.56 -0.50 -20.51
C GLN A 135 -55.57 0.26 -19.64
N GLU A 136 -56.14 -0.35 -18.60
CA GLU A 136 -57.07 0.34 -17.69
C GLU A 136 -56.38 1.47 -16.89
N ALA A 137 -55.14 1.26 -16.43
CA ALA A 137 -54.35 2.28 -15.73
C ALA A 137 -53.99 3.46 -16.65
N LEU A 138 -53.65 3.19 -17.91
CA LEU A 138 -53.42 4.22 -18.93
C LEU A 138 -54.72 5.01 -19.22
N VAL A 139 -55.87 4.35 -19.36
CA VAL A 139 -57.17 5.05 -19.52
C VAL A 139 -57.48 5.93 -18.31
N LYS A 140 -57.25 5.45 -17.08
CA LYS A 140 -57.38 6.27 -15.85
C LYS A 140 -56.45 7.47 -15.86
N THR A 141 -55.22 7.32 -16.35
CA THR A 141 -54.25 8.41 -16.50
C THR A 141 -54.77 9.48 -17.49
N LEU A 142 -55.25 9.07 -18.66
CA LEU A 142 -55.83 10.00 -19.64
C LEU A 142 -57.07 10.74 -19.11
N VAL A 143 -57.93 10.06 -18.35
CA VAL A 143 -59.13 10.67 -17.73
C VAL A 143 -58.75 11.69 -16.65
N ALA A 144 -57.68 11.45 -15.87
CA ALA A 144 -57.18 12.41 -14.90
C ALA A 144 -56.67 13.71 -15.57
N GLU A 145 -56.19 13.63 -16.81
CA GLU A 145 -55.75 14.76 -17.64
C GLU A 145 -56.91 15.41 -18.44
N GLY A 146 -58.17 15.07 -18.13
CA GLY A 146 -59.36 15.71 -18.70
C GLY A 146 -59.84 15.13 -20.03
N ILE A 147 -59.33 13.97 -20.46
CA ILE A 147 -59.82 13.29 -21.66
C ILE A 147 -61.06 12.44 -21.31
N GLU A 148 -62.16 12.66 -22.03
CA GLU A 148 -63.41 11.90 -21.85
C GLU A 148 -63.21 10.39 -21.89
N LYS A 149 -63.95 9.64 -21.07
CA LYS A 149 -63.61 8.22 -20.79
C LYS A 149 -63.68 7.33 -22.03
N GLU A 150 -64.69 7.50 -22.89
CA GLU A 150 -64.76 6.77 -24.16
C GLU A 150 -63.60 7.17 -25.10
N ARG A 151 -63.24 8.46 -25.15
CA ARG A 151 -62.14 8.97 -25.98
C ARG A 151 -60.79 8.46 -25.49
N ALA A 152 -60.56 8.44 -24.19
CA ALA A 152 -59.37 7.86 -23.56
C ALA A 152 -59.26 6.35 -23.87
N THR A 153 -60.37 5.61 -23.74
CA THR A 153 -60.43 4.18 -24.07
C THR A 153 -60.07 3.93 -25.55
N GLN A 154 -60.60 4.76 -26.46
CA GLN A 154 -60.29 4.66 -27.88
C GLN A 154 -58.84 5.04 -28.20
N ILE A 155 -58.28 6.09 -27.57
CA ILE A 155 -56.86 6.49 -27.73
C ILE A 155 -55.93 5.34 -27.32
N ILE A 156 -56.15 4.71 -26.17
CA ILE A 156 -55.31 3.58 -25.74
C ILE A 156 -55.47 2.40 -26.69
N ARG A 157 -56.70 2.09 -27.12
CA ARG A 157 -56.97 1.00 -28.08
C ARG A 157 -56.26 1.19 -29.42
N ASP A 158 -56.29 2.39 -29.99
CA ASP A 158 -55.71 2.69 -31.30
C ASP A 158 -54.19 2.90 -31.23
N SER A 159 -53.66 3.30 -30.06
CA SER A 159 -52.21 3.46 -29.83
C SER A 159 -51.50 2.14 -29.52
N TRP A 160 -52.23 1.11 -29.06
CA TRP A 160 -51.67 -0.15 -28.59
C TRP A 160 -51.25 -1.08 -29.73
N PHE A 161 -50.04 -1.62 -29.59
CA PHE A 161 -49.50 -2.69 -30.42
C PHE A 161 -48.73 -3.65 -29.51
N GLU A 162 -48.65 -4.93 -29.88
CA GLU A 162 -47.86 -5.90 -29.11
C GLU A 162 -46.36 -5.54 -29.09
N GLY A 163 -45.63 -6.03 -28.08
CA GLY A 163 -44.15 -6.03 -28.11
C GLY A 163 -43.65 -6.63 -29.44
N ASP A 164 -42.56 -6.12 -30.01
CA ASP A 164 -42.20 -6.46 -31.39
C ASP A 164 -41.73 -7.92 -31.50
N VAL A 165 -42.66 -8.79 -31.91
CA VAL A 165 -42.46 -10.24 -32.01
C VAL A 165 -41.82 -10.66 -33.34
N GLY A 166 -41.46 -9.72 -34.21
CA GLY A 166 -40.96 -9.96 -35.56
C GLY A 166 -39.44 -9.86 -35.69
N ASP A 167 -38.79 -8.97 -34.94
CA ASP A 167 -37.36 -8.70 -35.03
C ASP A 167 -36.53 -9.64 -34.12
N PRO A 168 -35.68 -10.55 -34.67
CA PRO A 168 -34.81 -11.41 -33.87
C PRO A 168 -33.78 -10.63 -33.02
N ASP A 169 -33.29 -9.50 -33.51
CA ASP A 169 -32.20 -8.74 -32.86
C ASP A 169 -32.69 -7.98 -31.62
N SER A 170 -34.01 -7.80 -31.48
CA SER A 170 -34.64 -7.28 -30.26
C SER A 170 -34.59 -8.26 -29.07
N VAL A 171 -34.50 -9.56 -29.35
CA VAL A 171 -34.69 -10.65 -28.37
C VAL A 171 -33.34 -11.08 -27.77
N LYS A 172 -32.69 -10.17 -27.03
CA LYS A 172 -31.42 -10.46 -26.37
C LYS A 172 -31.59 -11.33 -25.12
N SER A 173 -31.02 -12.54 -25.15
CA SER A 173 -30.89 -13.43 -23.99
C SER A 173 -30.05 -12.79 -22.86
N VAL A 174 -30.41 -13.02 -21.59
CA VAL A 174 -29.61 -12.54 -20.43
C VAL A 174 -28.29 -13.30 -20.23
N THR A 175 -28.22 -14.55 -20.71
CA THR A 175 -27.03 -15.42 -20.63
C THR A 175 -27.07 -16.54 -21.67
N ASN A 176 -26.12 -17.49 -21.63
CA ASN A 176 -26.19 -18.73 -22.41
C ASN A 176 -27.24 -19.70 -21.83
N LEU A 177 -28.51 -19.38 -22.08
CA LEU A 177 -29.66 -20.19 -21.68
C LEU A 177 -29.70 -21.57 -22.36
N LYS A 178 -29.10 -21.71 -23.55
CA LYS A 178 -29.04 -23.00 -24.26
C LYS A 178 -28.22 -24.02 -23.45
N THR A 179 -27.05 -23.62 -22.96
CA THR A 179 -26.24 -24.47 -22.07
C THR A 179 -26.93 -24.70 -20.72
N LEU A 180 -27.52 -23.66 -20.09
CA LEU A 180 -28.28 -23.85 -18.85
C LEU A 180 -29.41 -24.88 -19.02
N PHE A 181 -30.26 -24.72 -20.03
CA PHE A 181 -31.41 -25.59 -20.25
C PHE A 181 -30.96 -27.01 -20.70
N LYS A 182 -29.86 -27.14 -21.45
CA LYS A 182 -29.22 -28.45 -21.73
C LYS A 182 -28.85 -29.15 -20.41
N ILE A 183 -28.16 -28.46 -19.50
CA ILE A 183 -27.76 -29.01 -18.19
C ILE A 183 -28.97 -29.40 -17.34
N LEU A 184 -30.03 -28.59 -17.30
CA LEU A 184 -31.27 -28.93 -16.60
C LEU A 184 -31.87 -30.24 -17.12
N LYS A 185 -31.97 -30.43 -18.44
CA LYS A 185 -32.53 -31.65 -19.04
C LYS A 185 -31.59 -32.85 -18.94
N GLN A 186 -30.26 -32.65 -19.02
CA GLN A 186 -29.26 -33.70 -18.71
C GLN A 186 -29.37 -34.19 -17.27
N ASN A 187 -29.75 -33.30 -16.35
CA ASN A 187 -30.00 -33.63 -14.96
C ASN A 187 -31.47 -34.02 -14.69
N ASP A 188 -32.29 -34.36 -15.69
CA ASP A 188 -33.69 -34.79 -15.50
C ASP A 188 -34.54 -33.80 -14.67
N ILE A 189 -34.34 -32.50 -14.91
CA ILE A 189 -35.12 -31.41 -14.31
C ILE A 189 -36.11 -30.90 -15.35
N LYS A 190 -37.40 -30.87 -15.02
CA LYS A 190 -38.45 -30.31 -15.89
C LYS A 190 -38.35 -28.78 -15.92
N VAL A 191 -38.66 -28.15 -17.04
CA VAL A 191 -38.54 -26.70 -17.25
C VAL A 191 -39.87 -26.13 -17.69
N ALA A 192 -40.38 -25.16 -16.94
CA ALA A 192 -41.58 -24.41 -17.29
C ALA A 192 -41.31 -22.91 -17.40
N VAL A 193 -42.11 -22.23 -18.22
CA VAL A 193 -42.12 -20.75 -18.32
C VAL A 193 -43.52 -20.25 -17.95
N CYS A 194 -43.60 -19.31 -17.00
CA CYS A 194 -44.85 -18.73 -16.52
C CYS A 194 -44.79 -17.20 -16.52
N THR A 195 -45.42 -16.56 -17.50
CA THR A 195 -45.33 -15.11 -17.74
C THR A 195 -46.72 -14.44 -17.83
N SER A 196 -46.76 -13.13 -17.59
CA SER A 196 -47.96 -12.29 -17.78
C SER A 196 -48.24 -11.97 -19.25
N ASP A 197 -47.28 -12.23 -20.14
CA ASP A 197 -47.35 -12.01 -21.59
C ASP A 197 -48.36 -12.92 -22.32
N ASN A 198 -48.67 -12.57 -23.58
CA ASN A 198 -49.53 -13.39 -24.44
C ASN A 198 -48.77 -14.61 -25.02
N ARG A 199 -49.49 -15.72 -25.23
CA ARG A 199 -48.92 -17.01 -25.69
C ARG A 199 -48.23 -16.91 -27.05
N ARG A 200 -48.71 -16.07 -27.96
CA ARG A 200 -48.09 -15.89 -29.29
C ARG A 200 -46.72 -15.22 -29.18
N GLY A 201 -46.60 -14.19 -28.34
CA GLY A 201 -45.35 -13.51 -27.99
C GLY A 201 -44.32 -14.47 -27.39
N THR A 202 -44.71 -15.14 -26.31
CA THR A 202 -43.87 -16.10 -25.58
C THR A 202 -43.38 -17.25 -26.46
N LEU A 203 -44.24 -17.85 -27.28
CA LEU A 203 -43.85 -18.95 -28.16
C LEU A 203 -42.95 -18.53 -29.33
N ASN A 204 -43.04 -17.28 -29.81
CA ASN A 204 -42.07 -16.73 -30.76
C ASN A 204 -40.71 -16.49 -30.09
N THR A 205 -40.71 -15.85 -28.91
CA THR A 205 -39.49 -15.57 -28.12
C THR A 205 -38.68 -16.86 -27.87
N LEU A 206 -39.35 -17.92 -27.40
CA LEU A 206 -38.72 -19.21 -27.15
C LEU A 206 -38.22 -19.90 -28.43
N ARG A 207 -38.81 -19.62 -29.60
CA ARG A 207 -38.32 -20.10 -30.90
C ARG A 207 -37.09 -19.33 -31.36
N ASN A 208 -37.06 -18.01 -31.25
CA ASN A 208 -35.90 -17.17 -31.60
C ASN A 208 -34.67 -17.57 -30.77
N LEU A 209 -34.85 -17.75 -29.45
CA LEU A 209 -33.80 -18.25 -28.55
C LEU A 209 -33.46 -19.75 -28.75
N SER A 210 -34.17 -20.46 -29.64
CA SER A 210 -34.07 -21.90 -29.88
C SER A 210 -34.30 -22.78 -28.63
N LEU A 211 -35.04 -22.27 -27.64
CA LEU A 211 -35.28 -22.93 -26.35
C LEU A 211 -36.54 -23.83 -26.34
N THR A 212 -37.43 -23.71 -27.33
CA THR A 212 -38.71 -24.46 -27.37
C THR A 212 -38.58 -25.97 -27.15
N LYS A 213 -37.48 -26.60 -27.60
CA LYS A 213 -37.23 -28.04 -27.43
C LYS A 213 -36.80 -28.47 -26.01
N TYR A 214 -36.56 -27.53 -25.11
CA TYR A 214 -36.15 -27.79 -23.72
C TYR A 214 -37.23 -27.43 -22.68
N VAL A 215 -38.29 -26.73 -23.07
CA VAL A 215 -39.38 -26.28 -22.18
C VAL A 215 -40.53 -27.26 -22.25
N ASP A 216 -40.85 -27.89 -21.12
CA ASP A 216 -41.91 -28.89 -21.00
C ASP A 216 -43.32 -28.26 -20.91
N MET A 217 -43.42 -27.03 -20.36
CA MET A 217 -44.70 -26.33 -20.21
C MET A 217 -44.55 -24.81 -20.31
N VAL A 218 -45.53 -24.15 -20.92
CA VAL A 218 -45.62 -22.69 -21.00
C VAL A 218 -47.00 -22.26 -20.52
N VAL A 219 -47.06 -21.28 -19.61
CA VAL A 219 -48.27 -20.60 -19.14
C VAL A 219 -48.14 -19.10 -19.37
N CYS A 220 -49.19 -18.50 -19.92
CA CYS A 220 -49.25 -17.12 -20.38
C CYS A 220 -50.48 -16.39 -19.81
N GLY A 221 -50.46 -15.07 -19.76
CA GLY A 221 -51.53 -14.24 -19.18
C GLY A 221 -52.85 -14.23 -19.97
N ASP A 222 -52.84 -14.73 -21.20
CA ASP A 222 -54.00 -14.93 -22.08
C ASP A 222 -54.56 -16.37 -22.04
N ASP A 223 -53.95 -17.29 -21.30
CA ASP A 223 -54.42 -18.68 -21.21
C ASP A 223 -55.72 -18.81 -20.39
N PRO A 224 -56.67 -19.65 -20.83
CA PRO A 224 -57.86 -19.95 -20.04
C PRO A 224 -57.50 -20.59 -18.69
N ASN A 225 -58.26 -20.21 -17.66
CA ASN A 225 -58.08 -20.64 -16.28
C ASN A 225 -56.65 -20.40 -15.76
N THR A 226 -56.14 -19.18 -15.94
CA THR A 226 -54.98 -18.63 -15.23
C THR A 226 -55.42 -17.53 -14.26
N GLN A 227 -54.51 -17.09 -13.39
CA GLN A 227 -54.66 -15.88 -12.58
C GLN A 227 -53.39 -15.04 -12.70
N PRO A 228 -53.45 -13.71 -12.55
CA PRO A 228 -52.25 -12.87 -12.55
C PRO A 228 -51.36 -13.18 -11.33
N LYS A 229 -50.06 -12.99 -11.49
CA LYS A 229 -49.09 -13.04 -10.39
C LYS A 229 -49.43 -11.95 -9.35
N PRO A 230 -49.17 -12.17 -8.05
CA PRO A 230 -48.54 -13.32 -7.41
C PRO A 230 -49.51 -14.48 -7.05
N SER A 231 -50.62 -14.69 -7.78
CA SER A 231 -51.53 -15.80 -7.45
C SER A 231 -50.85 -17.17 -7.63
N PRO A 232 -50.91 -18.07 -6.61
CA PRO A 232 -50.25 -19.38 -6.67
C PRO A 232 -50.88 -20.35 -7.68
N HIS A 233 -52.06 -20.03 -8.21
CA HIS A 233 -52.85 -20.88 -9.10
C HIS A 233 -52.06 -21.39 -10.31
N ASN A 234 -51.25 -20.53 -10.95
CA ASN A 234 -50.47 -20.92 -12.12
C ASN A 234 -49.32 -21.89 -11.76
N ALA A 235 -48.66 -21.70 -10.63
CA ALA A 235 -47.61 -22.59 -10.16
C ALA A 235 -48.17 -23.99 -9.80
N TRP A 236 -49.34 -24.06 -9.13
CA TRP A 236 -50.04 -25.32 -8.89
C TRP A 236 -50.50 -26.00 -10.19
N LYS A 237 -51.01 -25.23 -11.16
CA LYS A 237 -51.38 -25.71 -12.51
C LYS A 237 -50.18 -26.35 -13.23
N ILE A 238 -48.99 -25.77 -13.11
CA ILE A 238 -47.75 -26.30 -13.69
C ILE A 238 -47.31 -27.58 -12.96
N CYS A 239 -47.21 -27.55 -11.63
CA CYS A 239 -46.78 -28.70 -10.83
C CYS A 239 -47.71 -29.92 -11.04
N GLY A 240 -49.02 -29.70 -11.08
CA GLY A 240 -50.02 -30.75 -11.30
C GLY A 240 -50.10 -31.28 -12.74
N GLN A 241 -49.80 -30.46 -13.76
CA GLN A 241 -49.76 -30.94 -15.16
C GLN A 241 -48.43 -31.59 -15.55
N LEU A 242 -47.33 -31.22 -14.88
CA LEU A 242 -46.02 -31.85 -15.07
C LEU A 242 -45.77 -33.05 -14.15
N ASP A 243 -46.68 -33.37 -13.23
CA ASP A 243 -46.53 -34.42 -12.21
C ASP A 243 -45.22 -34.24 -11.40
N VAL A 244 -45.20 -33.17 -10.60
CA VAL A 244 -44.11 -32.80 -9.68
C VAL A 244 -44.70 -32.25 -8.37
N ASP A 245 -44.19 -32.72 -7.23
CA ASP A 245 -44.55 -32.16 -5.93
C ASP A 245 -44.07 -30.69 -5.82
N PRO A 246 -44.91 -29.74 -5.39
CA PRO A 246 -44.52 -28.34 -5.25
C PRO A 246 -43.23 -28.14 -4.43
N THR A 247 -42.96 -28.98 -3.43
CA THR A 247 -41.76 -28.89 -2.57
C THR A 247 -40.47 -29.38 -3.25
N ASP A 248 -40.55 -29.92 -4.47
CA ASP A 248 -39.44 -30.22 -5.37
C ASP A 248 -39.33 -29.21 -6.55
N ALA A 249 -40.25 -28.26 -6.64
CA ALA A 249 -40.26 -27.21 -7.65
C ALA A 249 -39.59 -25.91 -7.15
N VAL A 250 -39.06 -25.12 -8.08
CA VAL A 250 -38.38 -23.84 -7.81
C VAL A 250 -38.96 -22.75 -8.71
N MET A 251 -39.30 -21.58 -8.15
CA MET A 251 -39.64 -20.39 -8.94
C MET A 251 -38.42 -19.48 -9.07
N VAL A 252 -38.15 -19.01 -10.29
CA VAL A 252 -37.07 -18.08 -10.63
C VAL A 252 -37.66 -16.87 -11.36
N GLY A 253 -37.41 -15.67 -10.85
CA GLY A 253 -37.99 -14.43 -11.39
C GLY A 253 -37.25 -13.18 -10.91
N ASP A 254 -37.50 -12.04 -11.54
CA ASP A 254 -36.88 -10.74 -11.21
C ASP A 254 -37.87 -9.67 -10.74
N THR A 255 -39.18 -9.95 -10.73
CA THR A 255 -40.18 -9.09 -10.08
C THR A 255 -40.64 -9.68 -8.75
N LYS A 256 -41.20 -8.84 -7.87
CA LYS A 256 -41.80 -9.31 -6.61
C LYS A 256 -43.02 -10.20 -6.88
N ALA A 257 -43.75 -9.94 -7.96
CA ALA A 257 -44.87 -10.76 -8.39
C ALA A 257 -44.45 -12.22 -8.71
N ASP A 258 -43.25 -12.43 -9.27
CA ASP A 258 -42.73 -13.77 -9.59
C ASP A 258 -42.40 -14.58 -8.34
N VAL A 259 -41.53 -14.05 -7.49
CA VAL A 259 -41.09 -14.75 -6.28
C VAL A 259 -42.26 -14.89 -5.29
N GLY A 260 -43.16 -13.91 -5.24
CA GLY A 260 -44.42 -13.99 -4.48
C GLY A 260 -45.34 -15.11 -4.94
N MET A 261 -45.44 -15.39 -6.26
CA MET A 261 -46.19 -16.55 -6.78
C MET A 261 -45.62 -17.87 -6.26
N GLY A 262 -44.29 -18.03 -6.30
CA GLY A 262 -43.62 -19.23 -5.79
C GLY A 262 -43.77 -19.38 -4.26
N HIS A 263 -43.70 -18.26 -3.53
CA HIS A 263 -43.87 -18.23 -2.07
C HIS A 263 -45.30 -18.59 -1.66
N ALA A 264 -46.30 -17.95 -2.27
CA ALA A 264 -47.72 -18.23 -2.04
C ALA A 264 -48.10 -19.68 -2.41
N ALA A 265 -47.47 -20.24 -3.45
CA ALA A 265 -47.69 -21.62 -3.89
C ALA A 265 -47.03 -22.65 -2.97
N LYS A 266 -46.16 -22.23 -2.06
CA LYS A 266 -45.31 -23.06 -1.19
C LYS A 266 -44.43 -24.02 -1.98
N LEU A 267 -43.78 -23.49 -3.03
CA LEU A 267 -42.77 -24.24 -3.75
C LEU A 267 -41.54 -24.51 -2.85
N GLY A 268 -40.68 -25.45 -3.26
CA GLY A 268 -39.51 -25.88 -2.49
C GLY A 268 -38.63 -24.71 -2.05
N TRP A 269 -38.35 -23.78 -2.96
CA TRP A 269 -37.78 -22.46 -2.67
C TRP A 269 -38.01 -21.46 -3.82
N THR A 270 -37.82 -20.17 -3.52
CA THR A 270 -37.93 -19.04 -4.46
C THR A 270 -36.57 -18.38 -4.69
N VAL A 271 -36.30 -17.96 -5.93
CA VAL A 271 -35.03 -17.36 -6.35
C VAL A 271 -35.28 -16.06 -7.10
N GLY A 272 -34.85 -14.95 -6.51
CA GLY A 272 -34.79 -13.65 -7.19
C GLY A 272 -33.55 -13.55 -8.08
N VAL A 273 -33.68 -13.00 -9.29
CA VAL A 273 -32.53 -12.74 -10.18
C VAL A 273 -32.36 -11.24 -10.46
N LEU A 274 -31.14 -10.72 -10.28
CA LEU A 274 -30.83 -9.29 -10.45
C LEU A 274 -30.52 -8.90 -11.91
N SER A 275 -30.80 -9.78 -12.89
CA SER A 275 -30.61 -9.53 -14.32
C SER A 275 -31.77 -8.76 -14.98
N GLY A 276 -32.86 -8.55 -14.25
CA GLY A 276 -34.10 -7.94 -14.73
C GLY A 276 -34.38 -6.57 -14.14
N VAL A 277 -35.60 -6.33 -13.64
CA VAL A 277 -36.03 -5.00 -13.17
C VAL A 277 -36.04 -4.81 -11.65
N GLY A 278 -36.27 -5.87 -10.87
CA GLY A 278 -36.35 -5.78 -9.40
C GLY A 278 -34.98 -5.73 -8.72
N ASP A 279 -34.90 -4.98 -7.62
CA ASP A 279 -33.69 -4.88 -6.81
C ASP A 279 -33.69 -5.88 -5.63
N THR A 280 -32.60 -5.87 -4.84
CA THR A 280 -32.47 -6.73 -3.66
C THR A 280 -33.51 -6.41 -2.58
N THR A 281 -33.89 -5.14 -2.42
CA THR A 281 -34.89 -4.66 -1.45
C THR A 281 -36.29 -5.16 -1.78
N ASP A 282 -36.67 -5.13 -3.07
CA ASP A 282 -37.99 -5.54 -3.56
C ASP A 282 -38.18 -7.06 -3.55
N LEU A 283 -37.12 -7.83 -3.82
CA LEU A 283 -37.14 -9.29 -3.91
C LEU A 283 -36.98 -9.98 -2.55
N MET A 284 -36.18 -9.42 -1.62
CA MET A 284 -35.90 -10.03 -0.31
C MET A 284 -37.12 -10.43 0.56
N PRO A 285 -38.31 -9.78 0.48
CA PRO A 285 -39.47 -10.20 1.27
C PRO A 285 -40.05 -11.57 0.90
N GLU A 286 -39.93 -11.99 -0.38
CA GLU A 286 -40.58 -13.19 -0.92
C GLU A 286 -39.57 -14.24 -1.47
N ALA A 287 -38.33 -13.83 -1.76
CA ALA A 287 -37.26 -14.68 -2.28
C ALA A 287 -36.43 -15.35 -1.16
N GLU A 288 -36.36 -16.69 -1.12
CA GLU A 288 -35.46 -17.40 -0.17
C GLU A 288 -33.98 -17.18 -0.49
N TYR A 289 -33.66 -16.92 -1.77
CA TYR A 289 -32.33 -16.67 -2.32
C TYR A 289 -32.37 -15.58 -3.39
N ILE A 290 -31.28 -14.84 -3.54
CA ILE A 290 -31.10 -13.86 -4.63
C ILE A 290 -29.76 -14.13 -5.31
N ILE A 291 -29.74 -14.11 -6.64
CA ILE A 291 -28.55 -14.37 -7.46
C ILE A 291 -28.33 -13.27 -8.51
N SER A 292 -27.06 -13.04 -8.84
CA SER A 292 -26.59 -12.04 -9.81
C SER A 292 -27.11 -12.29 -11.23
N SER A 293 -27.14 -13.55 -11.66
CA SER A 293 -27.62 -13.98 -12.97
C SER A 293 -28.31 -15.33 -12.85
N VAL A 294 -29.25 -15.62 -13.74
CA VAL A 294 -29.86 -16.96 -13.88
C VAL A 294 -28.80 -18.06 -14.18
N SER A 295 -27.60 -17.69 -14.63
CA SER A 295 -26.46 -18.59 -14.72
C SER A 295 -25.98 -19.14 -13.38
N ASP A 296 -26.17 -18.44 -12.26
CA ASP A 296 -25.75 -18.86 -10.92
C ASP A 296 -26.73 -19.86 -10.26
N LEU A 297 -27.75 -20.33 -10.99
CA LEU A 297 -28.84 -21.15 -10.45
C LEU A 297 -28.41 -22.58 -10.06
N LEU A 298 -27.50 -23.23 -10.79
CA LEU A 298 -27.19 -24.65 -10.57
C LEU A 298 -26.77 -24.99 -9.10
N PRO A 299 -25.94 -24.17 -8.41
CA PRO A 299 -25.65 -24.31 -6.98
C PRO A 299 -26.83 -24.34 -6.01
N LEU A 300 -28.02 -23.89 -6.43
CA LEU A 300 -29.25 -23.93 -5.62
C LEU A 300 -30.10 -25.18 -5.89
N ILE A 301 -29.94 -25.83 -7.05
CA ILE A 301 -30.86 -26.87 -7.54
C ILE A 301 -30.22 -28.23 -7.83
N LEU A 302 -28.89 -28.31 -7.83
CA LEU A 302 -28.09 -29.53 -7.99
C LEU A 302 -27.17 -29.77 -6.77
N PRO A 303 -26.83 -31.04 -6.45
CA PRO A 303 -25.78 -31.37 -5.48
C PRO A 303 -24.39 -30.82 -5.84
N GLU A 304 -23.52 -30.67 -4.83
CA GLU A 304 -22.23 -29.96 -4.95
C GLU A 304 -21.28 -30.55 -6.01
N GLU A 305 -21.35 -31.85 -6.28
CA GLU A 305 -20.46 -32.51 -7.25
C GLU A 305 -21.03 -32.47 -8.69
N ASP A 306 -22.36 -32.35 -8.83
CA ASP A 306 -23.03 -32.37 -10.13
C ASP A 306 -22.93 -31.01 -10.84
N TRP A 307 -23.00 -29.89 -10.10
CA TRP A 307 -22.91 -28.55 -10.71
C TRP A 307 -21.47 -28.05 -10.92
N LYS A 308 -20.50 -28.47 -10.10
CA LYS A 308 -19.11 -27.96 -10.15
C LYS A 308 -18.49 -28.04 -11.54
N LYS A 309 -18.69 -29.17 -12.23
CA LYS A 309 -18.11 -29.41 -13.55
C LYS A 309 -18.59 -28.42 -14.62
N TYR A 310 -19.76 -27.81 -14.44
CA TYR A 310 -20.39 -26.93 -15.43
C TYR A 310 -19.99 -25.44 -15.34
N TYR A 311 -18.94 -25.07 -14.59
CA TYR A 311 -18.50 -23.67 -14.48
C TYR A 311 -17.02 -23.44 -14.80
N GLY A 312 -16.76 -22.38 -15.57
CA GLY A 312 -15.49 -21.67 -15.64
C GLY A 312 -15.58 -20.29 -14.95
N TYR A 313 -14.45 -19.58 -14.89
CA TYR A 313 -14.36 -18.25 -14.29
C TYR A 313 -13.88 -17.24 -15.34
N CYS A 314 -14.52 -16.07 -15.38
CA CYS A 314 -14.05 -14.91 -16.12
C CYS A 314 -14.30 -13.63 -15.31
N THR A 315 -14.18 -12.47 -15.95
CA THR A 315 -14.28 -11.15 -15.33
C THR A 315 -15.72 -10.70 -15.09
N ASP A 316 -16.66 -10.99 -15.99
CA ASP A 316 -18.10 -10.75 -15.75
C ASP A 316 -18.73 -11.76 -14.75
N GLY A 317 -18.00 -12.78 -14.29
CA GLY A 317 -18.45 -13.69 -13.23
C GLY A 317 -18.07 -15.15 -13.47
N ARG A 318 -19.00 -16.08 -13.20
CA ARG A 318 -18.85 -17.48 -13.63
C ARG A 318 -19.63 -17.73 -14.90
N ILE A 319 -18.95 -18.33 -15.88
CA ILE A 319 -19.55 -18.76 -17.13
C ILE A 319 -19.95 -20.23 -17.03
N LEU A 320 -21.12 -20.57 -17.59
CA LEU A 320 -21.53 -21.96 -17.74
C LEU A 320 -20.76 -22.59 -18.89
N VAL A 321 -19.90 -23.56 -18.56
CA VAL A 321 -19.05 -24.30 -19.51
C VAL A 321 -19.53 -25.74 -19.55
N ASN A 322 -20.00 -26.21 -20.71
CA ASN A 322 -20.34 -27.62 -20.86
C ASN A 322 -19.09 -28.44 -21.16
N ARG A 323 -18.45 -29.01 -20.13
CA ARG A 323 -17.26 -29.84 -20.30
C ARG A 323 -17.46 -31.03 -21.23
N GLU A 324 -18.66 -31.57 -21.33
CA GLU A 324 -18.96 -32.69 -22.24
C GLU A 324 -18.87 -32.31 -23.74
N GLU A 325 -18.71 -31.02 -24.08
CA GLU A 325 -18.36 -30.54 -25.45
C GLU A 325 -16.87 -30.13 -25.57
N ALA A 326 -16.10 -30.22 -24.48
CA ALA A 326 -14.64 -30.07 -24.45
C ALA A 326 -13.91 -31.39 -24.14
N GLU A 327 -14.65 -32.41 -23.66
CA GLU A 327 -14.16 -33.77 -23.36
C GLU A 327 -14.35 -34.72 -24.56
N GLU A 328 -14.97 -34.28 -25.68
CA GLU A 328 -14.92 -34.97 -26.98
C GLU A 328 -13.58 -34.75 -27.73
N GLU A 329 -12.78 -33.76 -27.31
CA GLU A 329 -11.36 -33.61 -27.68
C GLU A 329 -10.52 -33.80 -26.40
N GLY A 330 -10.33 -35.07 -26.01
CA GLY A 330 -9.92 -35.45 -24.66
C GLY A 330 -8.48 -35.08 -24.26
N VAL A 331 -8.31 -34.68 -23.00
CA VAL A 331 -7.01 -34.37 -22.38
C VAL A 331 -6.84 -35.10 -21.04
N GLU A 332 -6.56 -36.39 -21.10
CA GLU A 332 -5.68 -37.07 -20.12
C GLU A 332 -4.44 -37.58 -20.90
N GLU A 333 -3.26 -37.55 -20.27
CA GLU A 333 -1.94 -37.85 -20.89
C GLU A 333 -1.42 -36.85 -21.94
N ALA A 334 -1.03 -35.64 -21.50
CA ALA A 334 -0.26 -34.69 -22.32
C ALA A 334 1.06 -34.26 -21.64
N VAL A 335 2.05 -35.16 -21.63
CA VAL A 335 3.45 -34.88 -21.24
C VAL A 335 4.47 -35.48 -22.21
N GLU A 336 4.13 -36.52 -22.99
CA GLU A 336 5.10 -37.20 -23.89
C GLU A 336 4.91 -36.92 -25.40
N GLU A 337 3.75 -36.43 -25.86
CA GLU A 337 3.49 -36.16 -27.28
C GLU A 337 3.19 -34.66 -27.54
N LEU A 338 4.23 -33.91 -27.91
CA LEU A 338 4.14 -32.61 -28.58
C LEU A 338 4.66 -32.78 -30.01
N GLY A 339 3.84 -32.48 -31.02
CA GLY A 339 4.26 -32.51 -32.41
C GLY A 339 5.21 -31.35 -32.79
N ALA A 340 5.43 -31.19 -34.09
CA ALA A 340 6.28 -30.13 -34.63
C ALA A 340 5.79 -28.72 -34.22
N LYS A 341 6.72 -27.79 -34.01
CA LYS A 341 6.38 -26.38 -33.80
C LYS A 341 5.74 -25.80 -35.08
N LEU A 342 4.55 -25.20 -34.95
CA LEU A 342 3.89 -24.44 -36.02
C LEU A 342 4.64 -23.17 -36.38
N HIS A 343 5.27 -22.54 -35.38
CA HIS A 343 6.03 -21.30 -35.49
C HIS A 343 7.36 -21.43 -34.75
N ASP A 344 8.41 -20.75 -35.19
CA ASP A 344 9.73 -20.76 -34.53
C ASP A 344 9.75 -19.92 -33.25
N VAL A 345 8.91 -20.30 -32.28
CA VAL A 345 8.70 -19.60 -31.01
C VAL A 345 9.74 -20.04 -30.00
N GLU A 346 10.50 -19.09 -29.47
CA GLU A 346 11.50 -19.29 -28.42
C GLU A 346 11.08 -18.65 -27.08
N LEU A 347 10.07 -17.77 -27.08
CA LEU A 347 9.60 -17.03 -25.92
C LEU A 347 8.08 -16.83 -25.94
N VAL A 348 7.42 -17.01 -24.80
CA VAL A 348 6.03 -16.57 -24.56
C VAL A 348 6.01 -15.59 -23.40
N ILE A 349 5.39 -14.42 -23.60
CA ILE A 349 5.25 -13.34 -22.62
C ILE A 349 3.77 -13.25 -22.25
N PHE A 350 3.42 -13.58 -21.00
CA PHE A 350 2.05 -13.44 -20.50
C PHE A 350 1.90 -12.15 -19.67
N ASP A 351 0.79 -11.44 -19.79
CA ASP A 351 0.38 -10.48 -18.75
C ASP A 351 -0.11 -11.22 -17.50
N LEU A 352 0.12 -10.64 -16.32
CA LEU A 352 -0.29 -11.24 -15.05
C LEU A 352 -1.79 -11.05 -14.73
N HIS A 353 -2.43 -9.96 -15.15
CA HIS A 353 -3.70 -9.45 -14.62
C HIS A 353 -4.88 -9.61 -15.57
N GLY A 354 -5.66 -10.69 -15.37
CA GLY A 354 -6.79 -11.04 -16.24
C GLY A 354 -6.44 -12.16 -17.23
N THR A 355 -5.17 -12.27 -17.62
CA THR A 355 -4.63 -13.38 -18.43
C THR A 355 -4.22 -14.57 -17.54
N VAL A 356 -3.40 -14.34 -16.51
CA VAL A 356 -2.94 -15.42 -15.59
C VAL A 356 -3.69 -15.41 -14.26
N MET A 357 -3.85 -14.24 -13.63
CA MET A 357 -4.46 -14.06 -12.30
C MET A 357 -5.85 -13.41 -12.37
N CYS A 358 -6.83 -14.01 -11.70
CA CYS A 358 -8.22 -13.55 -11.71
C CYS A 358 -8.42 -12.27 -10.88
N LEU A 359 -8.49 -11.12 -11.57
CA LEU A 359 -8.66 -9.78 -10.99
C LEU A 359 -9.79 -9.69 -9.95
N ASN A 360 -10.96 -10.29 -10.22
CA ASN A 360 -12.10 -10.34 -9.30
C ASN A 360 -11.72 -10.87 -7.91
N THR A 361 -10.87 -11.89 -7.85
CA THR A 361 -10.46 -12.54 -6.58
C THR A 361 -9.34 -11.81 -5.83
N LYS A 362 -8.71 -10.81 -6.47
CA LYS A 362 -7.57 -10.06 -5.95
C LYS A 362 -7.95 -8.63 -5.54
N TYR A 363 -8.73 -7.93 -6.37
CA TYR A 363 -8.95 -6.48 -6.21
C TYR A 363 -10.37 -6.09 -5.76
N ALA A 364 -11.42 -6.84 -6.05
CA ALA A 364 -12.80 -6.35 -5.86
C ALA A 364 -13.13 -5.97 -4.40
N ASP A 365 -12.82 -6.85 -3.45
CA ASP A 365 -12.91 -6.59 -2.00
C ASP A 365 -12.03 -5.42 -1.53
N TRP A 366 -10.89 -5.18 -2.20
CA TRP A 366 -10.00 -4.07 -1.90
C TRP A 366 -10.59 -2.74 -2.40
N VAL A 367 -11.13 -2.69 -3.63
CA VAL A 367 -11.83 -1.50 -4.16
C VAL A 367 -13.01 -1.13 -3.27
N CYS A 368 -13.77 -2.13 -2.81
CA CYS A 368 -14.87 -1.91 -1.87
C CYS A 368 -14.37 -1.19 -0.62
N ARG A 369 -13.36 -1.73 0.09
CA ARG A 369 -12.84 -1.13 1.34
C ARG A 369 -12.12 0.20 1.13
N LEU A 370 -11.42 0.37 0.01
CA LEU A 370 -10.79 1.64 -0.39
C LEU A 370 -11.86 2.72 -0.57
N THR A 371 -12.94 2.42 -1.30
CA THR A 371 -14.10 3.31 -1.48
C THR A 371 -14.74 3.64 -0.13
N ASP A 372 -15.06 2.60 0.65
CA ASP A 372 -15.64 2.71 2.00
C ASP A 372 -14.79 3.60 2.92
N ARG A 373 -13.45 3.58 2.76
CA ARG A 373 -12.53 4.41 3.54
C ARG A 373 -12.39 5.84 2.99
N MET A 374 -12.37 6.01 1.66
CA MET A 374 -12.36 7.33 1.01
C MET A 374 -13.61 8.14 1.38
N GLU A 375 -14.80 7.53 1.34
CA GLU A 375 -16.04 8.20 1.76
C GLU A 375 -16.03 8.52 3.26
N LYS A 376 -15.54 7.61 4.13
CA LYS A 376 -15.43 7.85 5.58
C LYS A 376 -14.35 8.87 5.98
N LEU A 377 -13.34 9.11 5.14
CA LEU A 377 -12.31 10.12 5.38
C LEU A 377 -12.72 11.52 4.90
N THR A 378 -13.60 11.61 3.89
CA THR A 378 -13.99 12.89 3.26
C THR A 378 -15.41 13.35 3.57
N GLY A 379 -16.30 12.44 3.96
CA GLY A 379 -17.74 12.70 4.03
C GLY A 379 -18.42 12.84 2.66
N LEU A 380 -17.69 12.63 1.57
CA LEU A 380 -18.18 12.75 0.19
C LEU A 380 -18.73 11.41 -0.30
N LYS A 381 -19.77 11.47 -1.15
CA LYS A 381 -20.17 10.32 -1.96
C LYS A 381 -19.28 10.25 -3.21
N LEU A 382 -18.51 9.17 -3.30
CA LEU A 382 -17.45 8.97 -4.29
C LEU A 382 -17.59 7.62 -5.02
N ALA A 383 -18.38 6.67 -4.49
CA ALA A 383 -18.52 5.31 -5.02
C ALA A 383 -18.65 5.25 -6.54
N ASP A 384 -19.68 5.89 -7.13
CA ASP A 384 -19.91 5.91 -8.58
C ASP A 384 -18.66 6.32 -9.38
N LYS A 385 -17.92 7.34 -8.92
CA LYS A 385 -16.70 7.82 -9.56
C LYS A 385 -15.54 6.83 -9.41
N ILE A 386 -15.35 6.28 -8.21
CA ILE A 386 -14.25 5.36 -7.91
C ILE A 386 -14.43 4.03 -8.65
N TYR A 387 -15.61 3.42 -8.53
CA TYR A 387 -15.96 2.19 -9.25
C TYR A 387 -15.84 2.40 -10.77
N SER A 388 -16.40 3.49 -11.33
CA SER A 388 -16.29 3.78 -12.77
C SER A 388 -14.86 4.02 -13.26
N ALA A 389 -14.00 4.70 -12.50
CA ALA A 389 -12.62 4.98 -12.91
C ALA A 389 -11.74 3.72 -12.83
N PHE A 390 -11.96 2.88 -11.82
CA PHE A 390 -11.19 1.66 -11.60
C PHE A 390 -11.63 0.50 -12.51
N GLY A 391 -12.80 0.60 -13.16
CA GLY A 391 -13.42 -0.46 -13.95
C GLY A 391 -14.14 -1.51 -13.09
N ALA A 392 -14.47 -1.19 -11.84
CA ALA A 392 -15.13 -2.10 -10.92
C ALA A 392 -16.65 -1.89 -10.90
N CYS A 393 -17.41 -2.93 -10.55
CA CYS A 393 -18.87 -2.89 -10.42
C CYS A 393 -19.29 -3.27 -9.00
N GLN A 394 -19.97 -2.34 -8.31
CA GLN A 394 -20.34 -2.48 -6.89
C GLN A 394 -21.36 -3.61 -6.65
N ASP A 395 -22.38 -3.71 -7.51
CA ASP A 395 -23.49 -4.66 -7.32
C ASP A 395 -23.09 -6.13 -7.57
N THR A 396 -22.10 -6.35 -8.43
CA THR A 396 -21.64 -7.70 -8.84
C THR A 396 -20.30 -8.11 -8.22
N ASN A 397 -19.59 -7.19 -7.57
CA ASN A 397 -18.21 -7.35 -7.07
C ASN A 397 -17.24 -7.86 -8.16
N THR A 398 -17.38 -7.35 -9.39
CA THR A 398 -16.55 -7.71 -10.55
C THR A 398 -15.68 -6.55 -11.05
N ILE A 399 -14.55 -6.89 -11.65
CA ILE A 399 -13.61 -5.99 -12.34
C ILE A 399 -13.76 -6.21 -13.84
N LYS A 400 -13.82 -5.10 -14.59
CA LYS A 400 -13.96 -5.02 -16.05
C LYS A 400 -12.79 -4.22 -16.63
N ALA A 401 -12.80 -3.97 -17.93
CA ALA A 401 -11.84 -3.08 -18.57
C ALA A 401 -11.86 -1.69 -17.90
N GLY A 402 -10.71 -1.23 -17.43
CA GLY A 402 -10.52 -0.02 -16.63
C GLY A 402 -9.13 0.00 -16.00
N LEU A 403 -8.82 1.01 -15.17
CA LEU A 403 -7.46 1.24 -14.70
C LEU A 403 -6.86 0.04 -13.92
N LEU A 404 -7.66 -0.81 -13.28
CA LEU A 404 -7.15 -2.00 -12.57
C LEU A 404 -6.55 -3.09 -13.47
N ALA A 405 -6.84 -3.08 -14.77
CA ALA A 405 -6.33 -4.07 -15.73
C ALA A 405 -5.23 -3.52 -16.65
N SER A 406 -5.01 -2.21 -16.67
CA SER A 406 -4.11 -1.54 -17.62
C SER A 406 -3.12 -0.54 -17.00
N ALA A 407 -3.36 -0.08 -15.77
CA ALA A 407 -2.58 0.98 -15.13
C ALA A 407 -1.68 0.46 -13.99
N ALA A 408 -0.70 1.27 -13.60
CA ALA A 408 0.13 1.06 -12.40
C ALA A 408 -0.53 1.66 -11.15
N HIS A 409 -0.15 1.17 -9.96
CA HIS A 409 -0.70 1.68 -8.69
C HIS A 409 -0.51 3.19 -8.47
N ALA A 410 0.54 3.80 -9.04
CA ALA A 410 0.74 5.25 -9.00
C ALA A 410 -0.32 6.03 -9.80
N GLN A 411 -0.81 5.47 -10.92
CA GLN A 411 -1.87 6.05 -11.73
C GLN A 411 -3.23 5.92 -11.01
N LEU A 412 -3.51 4.80 -10.34
CA LEU A 412 -4.69 4.63 -9.47
C LEU A 412 -4.75 5.69 -8.34
N ARG A 413 -3.62 5.97 -7.68
CA ARG A 413 -3.53 7.05 -6.68
C ARG A 413 -3.76 8.43 -7.31
N SER A 414 -3.14 8.70 -8.45
CA SER A 414 -3.27 9.98 -9.17
C SER A 414 -4.71 10.26 -9.60
N GLU A 415 -5.42 9.23 -10.07
CA GLU A 415 -6.83 9.34 -10.47
C GLU A 415 -7.76 9.60 -9.28
N LEU A 416 -7.52 8.97 -8.12
CA LEU A 416 -8.30 9.26 -6.92
C LEU A 416 -8.04 10.67 -6.37
N VAL A 417 -6.81 11.19 -6.53
CA VAL A 417 -6.53 12.61 -6.27
C VAL A 417 -7.33 13.50 -7.23
N ARG A 418 -7.40 13.18 -8.54
CA ARG A 418 -8.25 13.91 -9.50
C ARG A 418 -9.73 13.89 -9.09
N ILE A 419 -10.27 12.73 -8.72
CA ILE A 419 -11.67 12.55 -8.28
C ILE A 419 -11.99 13.42 -7.06
N LEU A 420 -11.06 13.53 -6.09
CA LEU A 420 -11.21 14.40 -4.92
C LEU A 420 -11.09 15.89 -5.25
N ARG A 421 -10.16 16.28 -6.14
CA ARG A 421 -10.05 17.66 -6.64
C ARG A 421 -11.34 18.12 -7.34
N GLU A 422 -11.94 17.26 -8.14
CA GLU A 422 -13.24 17.50 -8.80
C GLU A 422 -14.45 17.45 -7.85
N ALA A 423 -14.25 17.00 -6.61
CA ALA A 423 -15.24 17.09 -5.54
C ALA A 423 -15.02 18.31 -4.62
N GLY A 424 -14.02 19.16 -4.91
CA GLY A 424 -13.73 20.40 -4.19
C GLY A 424 -12.61 20.31 -3.13
N THR A 425 -11.98 19.15 -2.98
CA THR A 425 -10.90 18.89 -1.99
C THR A 425 -9.62 19.65 -2.34
N PHE A 426 -8.84 20.11 -1.35
CA PHE A 426 -7.50 20.65 -1.61
C PHE A 426 -6.53 19.57 -2.09
N TYR A 427 -5.40 19.93 -2.70
CA TYR A 427 -4.53 18.95 -3.37
C TYR A 427 -3.71 18.11 -2.38
N GLU A 428 -3.25 18.78 -1.35
CA GLU A 428 -2.53 18.27 -0.19
C GLU A 428 -3.45 17.32 0.59
N GLU A 429 -4.67 17.78 0.90
CA GLU A 429 -5.75 17.02 1.54
C GLU A 429 -6.16 15.78 0.72
N ALA A 430 -6.29 15.92 -0.60
CA ALA A 430 -6.60 14.82 -1.50
C ALA A 430 -5.49 13.75 -1.51
N ILE A 431 -4.22 14.16 -1.58
CA ILE A 431 -3.07 13.24 -1.50
C ILE A 431 -3.02 12.53 -0.14
N MET A 432 -3.20 13.25 0.97
CA MET A 432 -3.21 12.67 2.32
C MET A 432 -4.35 11.67 2.49
N THR A 433 -5.55 12.02 2.03
CA THR A 433 -6.73 11.14 2.06
C THR A 433 -6.50 9.86 1.24
N VAL A 434 -6.01 10.00 0.00
CA VAL A 434 -5.74 8.85 -0.88
C VAL A 434 -4.66 7.94 -0.28
N ASN A 435 -3.51 8.49 0.13
CA ASN A 435 -2.44 7.67 0.69
C ASN A 435 -2.89 6.93 1.96
N LYS A 436 -3.68 7.59 2.82
CA LYS A 436 -4.26 6.97 4.02
C LYS A 436 -5.30 5.89 3.69
N ALA A 437 -6.16 6.12 2.70
CA ALA A 437 -7.15 5.12 2.27
C ALA A 437 -6.49 3.90 1.61
N PHE A 438 -5.39 4.08 0.87
CA PHE A 438 -4.56 2.98 0.39
C PHE A 438 -3.96 2.20 1.56
N GLN A 439 -3.21 2.87 2.45
CA GLN A 439 -2.54 2.22 3.57
C GLN A 439 -3.51 1.42 4.47
N GLU A 440 -4.68 1.97 4.78
CA GLU A 440 -5.70 1.30 5.60
C GLU A 440 -6.51 0.22 4.86
N SER A 441 -6.34 0.05 3.54
CA SER A 441 -6.96 -1.02 2.75
C SER A 441 -5.95 -2.09 2.27
N GLU A 442 -4.65 -1.79 2.27
CA GLU A 442 -3.56 -2.61 1.69
C GLU A 442 -3.47 -4.02 2.28
N ASP A 443 -3.75 -4.20 3.57
CA ASP A 443 -3.91 -5.51 4.24
C ASP A 443 -4.89 -6.46 3.53
N THR A 444 -5.90 -5.91 2.84
CA THR A 444 -6.88 -6.69 2.08
C THR A 444 -6.29 -7.21 0.77
N LEU A 445 -5.45 -6.41 0.10
CA LEU A 445 -4.82 -6.73 -1.18
C LEU A 445 -3.62 -7.69 -1.01
N THR A 446 -2.87 -7.52 0.07
CA THR A 446 -1.77 -8.41 0.48
C THR A 446 -2.29 -9.70 1.12
N GLY A 447 -3.42 -9.64 1.86
CA GLY A 447 -4.11 -10.79 2.44
C GLY A 447 -4.93 -11.63 1.44
N ALA A 448 -5.36 -11.05 0.32
CA ALA A 448 -6.07 -11.78 -0.73
C ALA A 448 -5.21 -12.93 -1.29
N LYS A 449 -5.78 -14.15 -1.33
CA LYS A 449 -5.15 -15.27 -2.02
C LYS A 449 -5.48 -15.19 -3.51
N PRO A 450 -4.49 -14.98 -4.40
CA PRO A 450 -4.72 -14.94 -5.83
C PRO A 450 -5.24 -16.30 -6.31
N ARG A 451 -6.03 -16.28 -7.38
CA ARG A 451 -6.45 -17.47 -8.12
C ARG A 451 -6.05 -17.32 -9.58
N LEU A 452 -5.82 -18.47 -10.21
CA LEU A 452 -5.69 -18.56 -11.65
C LEU A 452 -7.01 -18.12 -12.31
N VAL A 453 -6.91 -17.60 -13.52
CA VAL A 453 -8.04 -17.38 -14.42
C VAL A 453 -8.58 -18.74 -14.91
N ASP A 454 -7.66 -19.64 -15.25
CA ASP A 454 -7.91 -21.02 -15.66
C ASP A 454 -6.86 -21.92 -14.99
N GLU A 455 -7.31 -23.01 -14.36
CA GLU A 455 -6.44 -23.92 -13.59
C GLU A 455 -5.41 -24.64 -14.48
N ASN A 456 -5.68 -24.76 -15.79
CA ASN A 456 -4.78 -25.38 -16.77
C ASN A 456 -3.60 -24.49 -17.21
N ILE A 457 -3.59 -23.19 -16.87
CA ILE A 457 -2.46 -22.28 -17.21
C ILE A 457 -1.13 -22.77 -16.60
N VAL A 458 -1.18 -23.38 -15.42
CA VAL A 458 -0.02 -23.98 -14.75
C VAL A 458 0.54 -25.18 -15.51
N MET A 459 -0.30 -25.87 -16.31
CA MET A 459 0.14 -26.93 -17.22
C MET A 459 0.79 -26.34 -18.46
N VAL A 460 0.14 -25.38 -19.15
CA VAL A 460 0.72 -24.69 -20.32
C VAL A 460 2.10 -24.12 -20.04
N ILE A 461 2.27 -23.39 -18.93
CA ILE A 461 3.57 -22.81 -18.54
C ILE A 461 4.63 -23.90 -18.34
N LYS A 462 4.28 -25.06 -17.75
CA LYS A 462 5.22 -26.20 -17.63
C LYS A 462 5.55 -26.82 -18.98
N THR A 463 4.57 -27.00 -19.86
CA THR A 463 4.76 -27.60 -21.18
C THR A 463 5.63 -26.73 -22.09
N LEU A 464 5.45 -25.40 -22.05
CA LEU A 464 6.34 -24.44 -22.69
C LEU A 464 7.78 -24.55 -22.15
N LYS A 465 7.96 -24.61 -20.83
CA LYS A 465 9.28 -24.81 -20.22
C LYS A 465 9.91 -26.17 -20.52
N ALA A 466 9.12 -27.24 -20.65
CA ALA A 466 9.59 -28.58 -20.97
C ALA A 466 10.08 -28.71 -22.43
N SER A 467 9.40 -28.03 -23.36
CA SER A 467 9.77 -27.97 -24.78
C SER A 467 10.90 -26.97 -25.10
N GLY A 468 11.57 -26.43 -24.08
CA GLY A 468 12.70 -25.50 -24.22
C GLY A 468 12.31 -24.05 -24.50
N THR A 469 11.02 -23.73 -24.59
CA THR A 469 10.51 -22.37 -24.79
C THR A 469 10.66 -21.56 -23.49
N LYS A 470 11.07 -20.29 -23.59
CA LYS A 470 11.19 -19.37 -22.45
C LYS A 470 9.82 -18.80 -22.10
N VAL A 471 9.57 -18.51 -20.82
CA VAL A 471 8.32 -17.93 -20.33
C VAL A 471 8.63 -16.68 -19.51
N ALA A 472 8.14 -15.54 -19.96
CA ALA A 472 8.20 -14.28 -19.23
C ALA A 472 6.82 -13.88 -18.70
N ILE A 473 6.80 -13.16 -17.57
CA ILE A 473 5.61 -12.50 -17.04
C ILE A 473 5.85 -10.99 -17.09
N ASN A 474 4.89 -10.26 -17.68
CA ASN A 474 4.81 -8.81 -17.64
C ASN A 474 3.70 -8.37 -16.68
N THR A 475 3.89 -7.27 -15.95
CA THR A 475 2.85 -6.69 -15.10
C THR A 475 3.09 -5.23 -14.74
N THR A 476 2.00 -4.47 -14.55
CA THR A 476 2.04 -3.10 -14.01
C THR A 476 2.08 -3.05 -12.48
N ALA A 477 2.01 -4.19 -11.78
CA ALA A 477 2.21 -4.27 -10.34
C ALA A 477 3.68 -4.11 -9.93
N GLY A 478 3.89 -3.70 -8.68
CA GLY A 478 5.22 -3.65 -8.07
C GLY A 478 5.79 -5.04 -7.80
N ARG A 479 7.11 -5.17 -7.89
CA ARG A 479 7.86 -6.43 -7.92
C ARG A 479 7.62 -7.33 -6.72
N GLU A 480 7.49 -6.77 -5.51
CA GLU A 480 7.20 -7.60 -4.34
C GLU A 480 5.83 -8.28 -4.43
N MET A 481 4.77 -7.55 -4.80
CA MET A 481 3.43 -8.11 -4.92
C MET A 481 3.38 -9.16 -6.05
N ALA A 482 3.96 -8.86 -7.20
CA ALA A 482 4.04 -9.79 -8.32
C ALA A 482 4.78 -11.09 -7.94
N VAL A 483 5.95 -10.99 -7.29
CA VAL A 483 6.72 -12.15 -6.80
C VAL A 483 5.93 -12.95 -5.75
N GLN A 484 5.24 -12.28 -4.82
CA GLN A 484 4.38 -12.97 -3.85
C GLN A 484 3.20 -13.70 -4.52
N ASP A 485 2.51 -13.08 -5.48
CA ASP A 485 1.37 -13.71 -6.14
C ASP A 485 1.80 -14.85 -7.07
N LEU A 486 2.91 -14.72 -7.82
CA LEU A 486 3.49 -15.81 -8.61
C LEU A 486 3.95 -17.00 -7.76
N MET A 487 4.44 -16.75 -6.53
CA MET A 487 4.69 -17.81 -5.54
C MET A 487 3.38 -18.48 -5.07
N ARG A 488 2.35 -17.69 -4.74
CA ARG A 488 1.04 -18.20 -4.27
C ARG A 488 0.28 -18.99 -5.35
N LEU A 489 0.49 -18.65 -6.62
CA LEU A 489 -0.01 -19.35 -7.80
C LEU A 489 0.86 -20.56 -8.19
N GLY A 490 2.08 -20.69 -7.65
CA GLY A 490 2.96 -21.83 -7.88
C GLY A 490 3.60 -21.86 -9.27
N ILE A 491 3.81 -20.70 -9.90
CA ILE A 491 4.36 -20.56 -11.26
C ILE A 491 5.70 -19.82 -11.32
N LEU A 492 6.13 -19.13 -10.27
CA LEU A 492 7.38 -18.36 -10.26
C LEU A 492 8.61 -19.20 -10.67
N GLN A 493 8.68 -20.48 -10.28
CA GLN A 493 9.79 -21.38 -10.63
C GLN A 493 9.80 -21.83 -12.12
N TYR A 494 8.84 -21.37 -12.91
CA TYR A 494 8.74 -21.59 -14.36
C TYR A 494 8.85 -20.27 -15.15
N THR A 495 9.01 -19.13 -14.48
CA THR A 495 9.21 -17.81 -15.10
C THR A 495 10.70 -17.54 -15.26
N ASP A 496 11.19 -17.38 -16.50
CA ASP A 496 12.58 -17.02 -16.79
C ASP A 496 12.84 -15.52 -16.51
N MET A 497 11.86 -14.67 -16.81
CA MET A 497 11.94 -13.22 -16.60
C MET A 497 10.62 -12.65 -16.09
N LEU A 498 10.71 -11.82 -15.07
CA LEU A 498 9.58 -11.05 -14.54
C LEU A 498 9.90 -9.56 -14.70
N VAL A 499 9.08 -8.86 -15.48
CA VAL A 499 9.10 -7.40 -15.60
C VAL A 499 7.89 -6.82 -14.86
N CYS A 500 8.17 -5.83 -14.02
CA CYS A 500 7.21 -5.20 -13.13
C CYS A 500 7.12 -3.69 -13.38
N GLY A 501 6.03 -3.11 -12.89
CA GLY A 501 5.72 -1.69 -13.05
C GLY A 501 6.62 -0.75 -12.27
N ASP A 502 7.59 -1.25 -11.50
CA ASP A 502 8.54 -0.51 -10.65
C ASP A 502 10.02 -0.68 -11.05
N ASP A 503 10.32 -1.41 -12.13
CA ASP A 503 11.71 -1.69 -12.56
C ASP A 503 12.41 -0.51 -13.26
N ASP A 504 11.69 0.28 -14.06
CA ASP A 504 12.24 1.40 -14.85
C ASP A 504 11.19 2.53 -14.96
N PRO A 505 11.55 3.84 -14.85
CA PRO A 505 10.67 4.93 -15.27
C PRO A 505 10.10 4.83 -16.70
N ASN A 506 10.65 4.00 -17.58
CA ASN A 506 10.01 3.64 -18.85
C ASN A 506 8.93 2.54 -18.69
N THR A 507 9.09 1.54 -17.80
CA THR A 507 8.02 0.55 -17.51
C THR A 507 6.88 1.16 -16.68
N HIS A 508 7.15 2.21 -15.90
CA HIS A 508 6.13 3.02 -15.20
C HIS A 508 5.01 3.56 -16.13
N GLN A 509 5.23 3.69 -17.44
CA GLN A 509 4.21 4.19 -18.37
C GLN A 509 3.16 3.13 -18.76
N GLY A 510 3.48 1.84 -18.59
CA GLY A 510 2.58 0.72 -18.84
C GLY A 510 2.50 0.28 -20.31
N LYS A 511 2.62 -1.04 -20.54
CA LYS A 511 2.31 -1.75 -21.80
C LYS A 511 2.80 -1.08 -23.09
N THR A 512 4.02 -0.51 -23.06
CA THR A 512 4.71 0.08 -24.22
C THR A 512 5.49 -0.96 -25.01
N SER A 513 5.64 -0.80 -26.33
CA SER A 513 6.46 -1.64 -27.22
C SER A 513 7.95 -1.80 -26.86
N TYR A 514 8.47 -0.97 -25.95
CA TYR A 514 9.78 -1.18 -25.33
C TYR A 514 9.85 -2.49 -24.51
N VAL A 515 8.76 -2.90 -23.85
CA VAL A 515 8.78 -3.98 -22.85
C VAL A 515 9.00 -5.36 -23.47
N PRO A 516 8.31 -5.79 -24.54
CA PRO A 516 8.62 -7.07 -25.18
C PRO A 516 10.04 -7.09 -25.76
N ARG A 517 10.52 -5.95 -26.30
CA ARG A 517 11.89 -5.83 -26.82
C ARG A 517 12.94 -6.00 -25.73
N LEU A 518 12.77 -5.34 -24.58
CA LEU A 518 13.64 -5.52 -23.41
C LEU A 518 13.68 -6.98 -22.93
N ILE A 519 12.52 -7.66 -22.89
CA ILE A 519 12.44 -9.08 -22.50
C ILE A 519 13.17 -9.97 -23.52
N CYS A 520 13.00 -9.70 -24.82
CA CYS A 520 13.71 -10.38 -25.89
C CYS A 520 15.23 -10.19 -25.82
N ASP A 521 15.69 -8.95 -25.62
CA ASP A 521 17.12 -8.62 -25.54
C ASP A 521 17.80 -9.28 -24.33
N GLU A 522 17.22 -9.16 -23.12
CA GLU A 522 17.76 -9.76 -21.87
C GLU A 522 17.72 -11.30 -21.89
N LEU A 523 16.71 -11.90 -22.51
CA LEU A 523 16.64 -13.36 -22.68
C LEU A 523 17.43 -13.89 -23.89
N GLY A 524 17.97 -13.02 -24.75
CA GLY A 524 18.65 -13.40 -25.98
C GLY A 524 17.73 -14.18 -26.92
N VAL A 525 16.62 -13.56 -27.34
CA VAL A 525 15.63 -14.08 -28.29
C VAL A 525 15.32 -13.01 -29.33
N GLU A 526 15.22 -13.37 -30.61
CA GLU A 526 14.76 -12.44 -31.65
C GLU A 526 13.26 -12.15 -31.46
N TRP A 527 12.82 -10.89 -31.53
CA TRP A 527 11.42 -10.55 -31.20
C TRP A 527 10.39 -11.22 -32.12
N GLN A 528 10.76 -11.54 -33.37
CA GLN A 528 9.96 -12.34 -34.30
C GLN A 528 9.71 -13.79 -33.83
N LYS A 529 10.38 -14.24 -32.77
CA LYS A 529 10.23 -15.55 -32.10
C LYS A 529 9.52 -15.46 -30.74
N ALA A 530 9.03 -14.28 -30.38
CA ALA A 530 8.25 -14.05 -29.18
C ALA A 530 6.75 -14.07 -29.47
N VAL A 531 5.97 -14.62 -28.54
CA VAL A 531 4.51 -14.55 -28.49
C VAL A 531 4.11 -13.64 -27.32
N VAL A 532 3.19 -12.69 -27.54
CA VAL A 532 2.58 -11.90 -26.45
C VAL A 532 1.15 -12.38 -26.23
N VAL A 533 0.84 -12.80 -25.00
CA VAL A 533 -0.47 -13.31 -24.58
C VAL A 533 -1.08 -12.34 -23.57
N GLY A 534 -2.28 -11.85 -23.86
CA GLY A 534 -2.94 -10.83 -23.05
C GLY A 534 -4.46 -10.80 -23.20
N ASP A 535 -5.12 -10.10 -22.28
CA ASP A 535 -6.58 -9.95 -22.25
C ASP A 535 -7.06 -8.50 -22.36
N THR A 536 -6.15 -7.52 -22.47
CA THR A 536 -6.49 -6.14 -22.81
C THR A 536 -5.95 -5.76 -24.18
N MET A 537 -6.60 -4.79 -24.84
CA MET A 537 -6.07 -4.23 -26.08
C MET A 537 -4.68 -3.60 -25.92
N ALA A 538 -4.31 -3.15 -24.71
CA ALA A 538 -2.98 -2.62 -24.45
C ALA A 538 -1.90 -3.71 -24.54
N ASP A 539 -2.20 -4.96 -24.17
CA ASP A 539 -1.27 -6.10 -24.34
C ASP A 539 -1.05 -6.43 -25.82
N ILE A 540 -2.14 -6.41 -26.59
CA ILE A 540 -2.10 -6.70 -28.02
C ILE A 540 -1.35 -5.59 -28.77
N SER A 541 -1.67 -4.32 -28.53
CA SER A 541 -0.92 -3.19 -29.09
C SER A 541 0.56 -3.20 -28.69
N MET A 542 0.89 -3.55 -27.43
CA MET A 542 2.27 -3.70 -26.97
C MET A 542 3.04 -4.73 -27.82
N GLY A 543 2.43 -5.87 -28.13
CA GLY A 543 3.02 -6.90 -28.99
C GLY A 543 3.15 -6.46 -30.45
N LEU A 544 2.07 -5.93 -31.03
CA LEU A 544 2.02 -5.48 -32.43
C LEU A 544 3.05 -4.36 -32.71
N GLU A 545 3.13 -3.34 -31.85
CA GLU A 545 4.12 -2.26 -31.97
C GLU A 545 5.56 -2.74 -31.72
N ALA A 546 5.75 -3.72 -30.82
CA ALA A 546 7.04 -4.36 -30.64
C ALA A 546 7.45 -5.22 -31.87
N GLY A 547 6.50 -5.55 -32.75
CA GLY A 547 6.73 -6.39 -33.93
C GLY A 547 7.06 -7.84 -33.56
N VAL A 548 6.41 -8.37 -32.53
CA VAL A 548 6.61 -9.75 -32.09
C VAL A 548 6.10 -10.77 -33.13
N GLY A 549 6.49 -12.03 -33.00
CA GLY A 549 6.12 -13.09 -33.94
C GLY A 549 4.63 -13.43 -33.94
N LEU A 550 3.94 -13.28 -32.81
CA LEU A 550 2.51 -13.57 -32.67
C LEU A 550 1.89 -12.82 -31.47
N THR A 551 0.66 -12.34 -31.62
CA THR A 551 -0.16 -11.80 -30.54
C THR A 551 -1.42 -12.65 -30.31
N VAL A 552 -1.72 -12.95 -29.05
CA VAL A 552 -2.83 -13.85 -28.66
C VAL A 552 -3.72 -13.18 -27.62
N GLY A 553 -4.97 -12.91 -28.00
CA GLY A 553 -6.01 -12.41 -27.12
C GLY A 553 -6.72 -13.54 -26.37
N VAL A 554 -6.92 -13.42 -25.05
CA VAL A 554 -7.61 -14.43 -24.24
C VAL A 554 -8.94 -13.92 -23.67
N LEU A 555 -10.03 -14.65 -23.91
CA LEU A 555 -11.40 -14.21 -23.60
C LEU A 555 -11.85 -14.42 -22.14
N THR A 556 -11.03 -15.06 -21.29
CA THR A 556 -11.31 -15.23 -19.86
C THR A 556 -10.94 -14.02 -19.00
N GLY A 557 -10.17 -13.07 -19.54
CA GLY A 557 -9.81 -11.81 -18.88
C GLY A 557 -10.83 -10.68 -19.07
N VAL A 558 -10.41 -9.40 -19.00
CA VAL A 558 -11.33 -8.24 -18.98
C VAL A 558 -11.76 -7.72 -20.35
N GLY A 559 -10.99 -7.98 -21.41
CA GLY A 559 -11.26 -7.44 -22.74
C GLY A 559 -12.35 -8.20 -23.48
N SER A 560 -13.20 -7.47 -24.18
CA SER A 560 -14.20 -8.07 -25.06
C SER A 560 -13.57 -8.55 -26.38
N TYR A 561 -14.23 -9.51 -27.03
CA TYR A 561 -13.86 -9.97 -28.38
C TYR A 561 -13.75 -8.83 -29.41
N LYS A 562 -14.51 -7.73 -29.23
CA LYS A 562 -14.45 -6.55 -30.10
C LYS A 562 -13.19 -5.70 -29.91
N GLU A 563 -12.60 -5.75 -28.72
CA GLU A 563 -11.33 -5.10 -28.43
C GLU A 563 -10.19 -5.99 -28.94
N LEU A 564 -10.16 -7.26 -28.53
CA LEU A 564 -9.08 -8.21 -28.87
C LEU A 564 -9.01 -8.61 -30.37
N VAL A 565 -9.90 -8.10 -31.22
CA VAL A 565 -9.97 -8.36 -32.68
C VAL A 565 -8.73 -7.95 -33.49
N GLN A 566 -7.77 -7.24 -32.85
CA GLN A 566 -6.48 -6.88 -33.46
C GLN A 566 -5.38 -7.91 -33.20
N ALA A 567 -5.61 -8.91 -32.33
CA ALA A 567 -4.67 -10.00 -32.11
C ALA A 567 -4.67 -10.96 -33.30
N ASP A 568 -3.50 -11.52 -33.62
CA ASP A 568 -3.36 -12.51 -34.71
C ASP A 568 -4.28 -13.73 -34.47
N HIS A 569 -4.41 -14.14 -33.19
CA HIS A 569 -5.36 -15.14 -32.74
C HIS A 569 -6.11 -14.69 -31.48
N ILE A 570 -7.37 -15.13 -31.36
CA ILE A 570 -8.16 -15.03 -30.12
C ILE A 570 -8.52 -16.44 -29.68
N VAL A 571 -8.25 -16.77 -28.42
CA VAL A 571 -8.57 -18.07 -27.81
C VAL A 571 -9.54 -17.93 -26.64
N PRO A 572 -10.31 -18.99 -26.31
CA PRO A 572 -11.21 -18.97 -25.15
C PRO A 572 -10.48 -18.67 -23.84
N SER A 573 -9.27 -19.20 -23.66
CA SER A 573 -8.45 -19.05 -22.45
C SER A 573 -6.97 -19.23 -22.76
N ALA A 574 -6.07 -18.69 -21.92
CA ALA A 574 -4.62 -18.87 -22.01
C ALA A 574 -4.16 -20.35 -21.95
N SER A 575 -5.05 -21.28 -21.57
CA SER A 575 -4.81 -22.73 -21.67
C SER A 575 -4.65 -23.24 -23.12
N HIS A 576 -5.21 -22.55 -24.10
CA HIS A 576 -5.23 -22.94 -25.52
C HIS A 576 -4.04 -22.35 -26.32
N VAL A 577 -3.04 -21.79 -25.62
CA VAL A 577 -1.86 -21.17 -26.25
C VAL A 577 -0.92 -22.23 -26.86
N LEU A 578 -0.97 -23.48 -26.39
CA LEU A 578 -0.17 -24.58 -26.97
C LEU A 578 -0.63 -24.92 -28.39
N ASP A 579 -1.95 -24.89 -28.62
CA ASP A 579 -2.62 -25.26 -29.88
C ASP A 579 -2.24 -24.32 -31.05
N LEU A 580 -1.73 -23.13 -30.72
CA LEU A 580 -1.21 -22.13 -31.66
C LEU A 580 0.31 -22.26 -31.91
N ILE A 581 1.03 -23.03 -31.08
CA ILE A 581 2.50 -23.13 -31.11
C ILE A 581 2.96 -24.51 -31.60
N TYR A 582 2.17 -25.57 -31.41
CA TYR A 582 2.50 -26.96 -31.77
C TYR A 582 1.41 -27.59 -32.64
N THR A 583 1.80 -28.40 -33.63
CA THR A 583 0.87 -29.28 -34.35
C THR A 583 0.48 -30.45 -33.46
N PRO A 584 -0.79 -30.90 -33.47
CA PRO A 584 -1.10 -32.31 -33.20
C PRO A 584 -0.32 -33.22 -34.15
N GLU A 585 0.16 -34.39 -33.72
CA GLU A 585 0.73 -35.36 -34.67
C GLU A 585 -0.37 -36.03 -35.51
N GLU A 586 -0.18 -36.11 -36.84
CA GLU A 586 -1.08 -36.88 -37.70
C GLU A 586 -0.85 -38.39 -37.50
N GLY A 587 -1.63 -39.00 -36.61
CA GLY A 587 -1.73 -40.45 -36.47
C GLY A 587 -2.10 -41.12 -37.81
N SER A 588 -1.15 -41.82 -38.43
CA SER A 588 -1.28 -42.34 -39.80
C SER A 588 -2.38 -43.42 -39.93
N GLY A 589 -3.57 -43.04 -40.42
CA GLY A 589 -4.77 -43.88 -40.22
C GLY A 589 -5.97 -43.78 -41.19
N ASN A 590 -5.77 -43.45 -42.47
CA ASN A 590 -6.73 -43.70 -43.59
C ASN A 590 -8.24 -43.35 -43.45
N GLY A 591 -8.72 -42.43 -44.31
CA GLY A 591 -10.00 -42.58 -45.02
C GLY A 591 -11.29 -42.18 -44.28
N GLY A 592 -11.67 -40.92 -44.39
CA GLY A 592 -12.85 -40.36 -43.68
C GLY A 592 -14.22 -40.72 -44.28
N GLY A 593 -15.28 -40.53 -43.47
CA GLY A 593 -16.67 -40.56 -43.96
C GLY A 593 -17.78 -40.66 -42.91
N ARG A 594 -18.34 -39.51 -42.51
CA ARG A 594 -19.69 -39.27 -41.93
C ARG A 594 -20.08 -39.86 -40.55
N PHE A 595 -20.64 -38.96 -39.74
CA PHE A 595 -21.78 -39.12 -38.81
C PHE A 595 -22.33 -40.54 -38.57
N GLY A 596 -22.28 -41.01 -37.31
CA GLY A 596 -23.02 -42.20 -36.86
C GLY A 596 -23.14 -42.31 -35.34
N VAL A 597 -24.30 -41.93 -34.77
CA VAL A 597 -24.62 -42.10 -33.34
C VAL A 597 -24.89 -43.57 -33.02
N ASN A 598 -24.40 -44.09 -31.89
CA ASN A 598 -25.14 -45.08 -31.10
C ASN A 598 -24.65 -45.22 -29.64
N HIS A 599 -25.59 -45.59 -28.75
CA HIS A 599 -25.38 -45.70 -27.30
C HIS A 599 -25.09 -47.14 -26.82
N SER A 600 -24.38 -47.21 -25.68
CA SER A 600 -24.59 -48.18 -24.57
C SER A 600 -24.38 -49.69 -24.75
N SER A 601 -23.50 -50.27 -23.93
CA SER A 601 -23.83 -51.28 -22.89
C SER A 601 -22.57 -51.49 -22.01
N VAL A 602 -22.59 -51.35 -20.67
CA VAL A 602 -23.31 -52.07 -19.59
C VAL A 602 -22.66 -53.42 -19.24
N ALA A 603 -22.59 -53.70 -17.92
CA ALA A 603 -22.29 -54.98 -17.26
C ALA A 603 -20.81 -55.43 -17.05
N SER A 604 -20.27 -55.03 -15.89
CA SER A 604 -19.71 -55.93 -14.86
C SER A 604 -18.75 -57.10 -15.19
N GLY A 605 -17.64 -57.17 -14.44
CA GLY A 605 -17.60 -58.15 -13.35
C GLY A 605 -16.48 -59.20 -13.29
N THR A 606 -15.53 -58.95 -12.35
CA THR A 606 -14.91 -59.95 -11.43
C THR A 606 -13.88 -61.01 -11.90
N ARG A 607 -12.89 -61.18 -10.99
CA ARG A 607 -11.97 -62.33 -10.74
C ARG A 607 -10.64 -62.38 -11.49
N ALA A 608 -9.68 -63.02 -10.83
CA ALA A 608 -8.26 -63.13 -11.16
C ALA A 608 -7.75 -64.55 -10.85
N PHE A 609 -6.62 -64.93 -11.45
CA PHE A 609 -5.63 -65.96 -11.04
C PHE A 609 -4.39 -65.75 -11.98
N SER A 610 -3.15 -65.54 -11.50
CA SER A 610 -2.12 -66.53 -11.06
C SER A 610 -1.63 -67.47 -12.18
N THR A 611 -0.36 -67.90 -12.35
CA THR A 611 0.80 -68.08 -11.43
C THR A 611 2.16 -68.20 -12.15
N SER A 612 3.28 -67.81 -11.47
CA SER A 612 4.64 -68.44 -11.52
C SER A 612 5.43 -68.42 -12.86
N SER A 613 6.75 -68.72 -12.94
CA SER A 613 7.74 -69.32 -12.01
C SER A 613 9.20 -68.80 -12.20
N SER A 614 10.11 -69.11 -11.25
CA SER A 614 11.57 -68.75 -11.20
C SER A 614 12.47 -69.93 -11.71
N PRO A 615 13.80 -70.11 -11.41
CA PRO A 615 14.79 -69.53 -10.44
C PRO A 615 15.94 -68.73 -11.15
N VAL A 616 17.23 -68.53 -10.77
CA VAL A 616 18.24 -69.14 -9.84
C VAL A 616 19.29 -68.12 -9.30
N ASN A 617 19.74 -68.36 -8.06
CA ASN A 617 21.00 -68.05 -7.29
C ASN A 617 22.20 -67.27 -7.93
N ALA A 618 23.16 -66.70 -7.17
CA ALA A 618 23.58 -67.00 -5.77
C ALA A 618 24.27 -65.86 -4.97
N ALA A 619 24.08 -65.88 -3.64
CA ALA A 619 25.07 -65.73 -2.53
C ALA A 619 25.99 -64.46 -2.42
N GLN A 620 26.41 -63.99 -1.24
CA GLN A 620 26.30 -64.51 0.15
C GLN A 620 26.43 -63.39 1.23
N GLN A 621 25.54 -63.40 2.24
CA GLN A 621 25.74 -63.10 3.70
C GLN A 621 26.53 -61.83 4.17
N GLN A 622 26.19 -61.16 5.29
CA GLN A 622 25.25 -61.39 6.43
C GLN A 622 24.78 -59.97 6.92
N ARG A 623 23.99 -59.73 7.99
CA ARG A 623 23.66 -60.50 9.21
C ARG A 623 22.19 -60.36 9.69
N LYS A 624 21.96 -59.81 10.90
CA LYS A 624 20.69 -59.67 11.67
C LYS A 624 20.74 -58.29 12.40
N TYR A 625 19.68 -57.66 12.90
CA TYR A 625 18.52 -58.13 13.72
C TYR A 625 17.31 -57.22 13.48
N SER A 626 16.09 -57.74 13.19
CA SER A 626 15.04 -58.26 14.09
C SER A 626 14.17 -57.20 14.81
N SER A 627 12.91 -57.54 15.07
CA SER A 627 11.80 -56.60 15.20
C SER A 627 11.22 -56.40 16.61
N GLN A 628 10.56 -55.25 16.77
CA GLN A 628 9.40 -54.97 17.65
C GLN A 628 9.54 -54.91 19.19
N ALA A 629 9.08 -53.75 19.69
CA ALA A 629 8.15 -53.58 20.81
C ALA A 629 8.52 -54.12 22.22
N GLY A 630 9.00 -53.21 23.07
CA GLY A 630 8.94 -53.33 24.52
C GLY A 630 8.90 -51.95 25.17
N ARG A 631 7.89 -51.68 26.02
CA ARG A 631 7.82 -50.43 26.80
C ARG A 631 8.93 -50.44 27.86
N LEU A 632 9.59 -49.31 28.09
CA LEU A 632 10.04 -48.89 29.43
C LEU A 632 10.40 -47.40 29.45
N SER A 633 10.23 -46.77 30.61
CA SER A 633 10.61 -45.39 30.90
C SER A 633 12.05 -45.34 31.42
N ALA A 634 12.80 -44.29 31.06
CA ALA A 634 13.80 -43.62 31.93
C ALA A 634 14.49 -42.43 31.22
N PHE A 635 15.24 -41.67 32.02
CA PHE A 635 16.29 -40.69 31.66
C PHE A 635 15.90 -39.50 30.79
N SER A 636 15.49 -38.45 31.50
CA SER A 636 15.86 -37.08 31.17
C SER A 636 17.39 -36.96 31.02
N ARG A 637 17.88 -36.79 29.79
CA ARG A 637 19.15 -36.08 29.55
C ARG A 637 18.81 -34.61 29.36
N GLY A 638 19.28 -33.76 30.27
CA GLY A 638 19.09 -32.32 30.15
C GLY A 638 19.73 -31.83 28.85
N LYS A 639 18.96 -31.11 28.02
CA LYS A 639 19.56 -30.29 26.97
C LYS A 639 20.45 -29.27 27.66
N ALA A 640 21.74 -29.26 27.34
CA ALA A 640 22.60 -28.16 27.74
C ALA A 640 21.96 -26.84 27.26
N LYS A 641 21.98 -25.80 28.11
CA LYS A 641 21.55 -24.47 27.67
C LYS A 641 22.46 -24.05 26.50
N PRO A 642 21.93 -23.42 25.44
CA PRO A 642 22.78 -22.83 24.43
C PRO A 642 23.70 -21.81 25.11
N ASP A 643 25.00 -21.87 24.80
CA ASP A 643 25.99 -21.08 25.51
C ASP A 643 25.85 -19.60 25.12
N ILE A 644 25.50 -18.75 26.09
CA ILE A 644 25.10 -17.37 25.82
C ILE A 644 26.35 -16.54 25.60
N ALA A 645 26.54 -15.99 24.40
CA ALA A 645 27.75 -15.27 24.03
C ALA A 645 28.00 -14.06 24.98
N LYS A 646 29.24 -13.97 25.47
CA LYS A 646 29.70 -13.00 26.47
C LYS A 646 30.64 -11.96 25.86
N PHE A 647 30.39 -10.69 26.18
CA PHE A 647 31.20 -9.53 25.79
C PHE A 647 31.44 -8.64 27.01
N ASP A 648 32.51 -7.85 27.03
CA ASP A 648 32.73 -6.85 28.08
C ASP A 648 31.72 -5.71 27.93
N TYR A 649 31.59 -5.19 26.70
CA TYR A 649 30.70 -4.08 26.35
C TYR A 649 29.72 -4.52 25.25
N VAL A 650 28.44 -4.18 25.41
CA VAL A 650 27.42 -4.36 24.36
C VAL A 650 26.76 -3.02 24.06
N ILE A 651 26.89 -2.58 22.81
CA ILE A 651 26.45 -1.28 22.30
C ILE A 651 25.22 -1.48 21.41
N VAL A 652 24.16 -0.70 21.63
CA VAL A 652 22.90 -0.75 20.89
C VAL A 652 22.76 0.47 19.98
N GLY A 653 22.68 0.22 18.67
CA GLY A 653 22.61 1.23 17.61
C GLY A 653 23.99 1.59 17.07
N ALA A 654 24.25 1.32 15.80
CA ALA A 654 25.42 1.79 15.05
C ALA A 654 25.22 3.23 14.53
N GLY A 655 24.55 4.08 15.33
CA GLY A 655 24.44 5.52 15.09
C GLY A 655 25.74 6.27 15.34
N SER A 656 25.71 7.61 15.22
CA SER A 656 26.91 8.45 15.33
C SER A 656 27.72 8.20 16.61
N ALA A 657 27.06 8.01 17.75
CA ALA A 657 27.72 7.68 19.02
C ALA A 657 28.18 6.21 19.09
N GLY A 658 27.37 5.26 18.61
CA GLY A 658 27.70 3.83 18.66
C GLY A 658 28.92 3.46 17.84
N CYS A 659 29.10 4.06 16.65
CA CYS A 659 30.32 3.91 15.85
C CYS A 659 31.57 4.41 16.59
N VAL A 660 31.48 5.57 17.26
CA VAL A 660 32.57 6.14 18.07
C VAL A 660 32.94 5.21 19.21
N LEU A 661 31.96 4.75 20.00
CA LEU A 661 32.19 3.86 21.13
C LEU A 661 32.76 2.51 20.68
N ALA A 662 32.25 1.93 19.59
CA ALA A 662 32.79 0.69 19.03
C ALA A 662 34.28 0.83 18.66
N ASN A 663 34.69 1.97 18.08
CA ASN A 663 36.10 2.27 17.80
C ASN A 663 36.93 2.47 19.08
N ARG A 664 36.45 3.30 20.01
CA ARG A 664 37.24 3.71 21.19
C ARG A 664 37.35 2.61 22.24
N LEU A 665 36.31 1.78 22.44
CA LEU A 665 36.33 0.67 23.40
C LEU A 665 37.09 -0.54 22.86
N SER A 666 36.94 -0.90 21.58
CA SER A 666 37.69 -2.03 21.00
C SER A 666 39.18 -1.74 20.76
N ALA A 667 39.65 -0.52 21.04
CA ALA A 667 41.07 -0.19 20.99
C ALA A 667 41.87 -0.86 22.11
N ASP A 668 41.21 -1.21 23.22
CA ASP A 668 41.73 -2.17 24.19
C ASP A 668 41.49 -3.60 23.65
N ALA A 669 42.57 -4.28 23.24
CA ALA A 669 42.51 -5.63 22.69
C ALA A 669 42.05 -6.70 23.72
N SER A 670 42.04 -6.38 25.02
CA SER A 670 41.49 -7.26 26.07
C SER A 670 39.97 -7.18 26.19
N ALA A 671 39.36 -6.08 25.75
CA ALA A 671 37.92 -5.84 25.85
C ALA A 671 37.17 -6.38 24.63
N LYS A 672 36.24 -7.31 24.84
CA LYS A 672 35.32 -7.81 23.82
C LYS A 672 34.14 -6.86 23.66
N VAL A 673 33.93 -6.34 22.45
CA VAL A 673 32.87 -5.38 22.13
C VAL A 673 31.90 -5.99 21.13
N LEU A 674 30.61 -5.91 21.43
CA LEU A 674 29.52 -6.20 20.50
C LEU A 674 28.78 -4.90 20.16
N LEU A 675 28.56 -4.65 18.88
CA LEU A 675 27.69 -3.60 18.36
C LEU A 675 26.49 -4.23 17.64
N VAL A 676 25.27 -3.88 18.04
CA VAL A 676 24.01 -4.39 17.47
C VAL A 676 23.25 -3.26 16.78
N GLU A 677 22.88 -3.42 15.51
CA GLU A 677 22.16 -2.43 14.71
C GLU A 677 20.91 -3.04 14.06
N ALA A 678 19.80 -2.31 14.11
CA ALA A 678 18.52 -2.75 13.56
C ALA A 678 18.48 -2.68 12.02
N GLY A 679 19.20 -1.74 11.41
CA GLY A 679 19.32 -1.58 9.97
C GLY A 679 20.42 -2.39 9.28
N PRO A 680 20.56 -2.24 7.94
CA PRO A 680 21.64 -2.84 7.16
C PRO A 680 22.97 -2.07 7.29
N GLU A 681 23.98 -2.57 6.60
CA GLU A 681 25.25 -1.86 6.38
C GLU A 681 25.07 -0.70 5.37
N ASP A 682 25.86 0.37 5.53
CA ASP A 682 25.85 1.53 4.63
C ASP A 682 26.60 1.26 3.32
N LYS A 683 26.06 0.36 2.47
CA LYS A 683 26.70 -0.11 1.23
C LYS A 683 26.18 0.54 -0.06
N THR A 684 25.07 1.26 -0.01
CA THR A 684 24.47 1.88 -1.21
C THR A 684 25.17 3.19 -1.59
N TRP A 685 25.36 3.42 -2.89
CA TRP A 685 25.91 4.68 -3.41
C TRP A 685 25.02 5.88 -3.05
N LYS A 686 23.69 5.67 -2.86
CA LYS A 686 22.73 6.70 -2.43
C LYS A 686 23.17 7.38 -1.12
N ILE A 687 23.78 6.63 -0.20
CA ILE A 687 24.30 7.18 1.07
C ILE A 687 25.60 7.95 0.79
N HIS A 688 26.50 7.40 -0.02
CA HIS A 688 27.84 7.94 -0.20
C HIS A 688 27.90 9.21 -1.08
N MET A 689 26.98 9.39 -2.04
CA MET A 689 26.87 10.60 -2.87
C MET A 689 26.15 11.71 -2.08
N PRO A 690 26.81 12.86 -1.80
CA PRO A 690 26.20 13.96 -1.04
C PRO A 690 24.87 14.47 -1.61
N ALA A 691 24.77 14.71 -2.92
CA ALA A 691 23.56 15.21 -3.55
C ALA A 691 22.39 14.19 -3.54
N ALA A 692 22.66 12.90 -3.35
CA ALA A 692 21.65 11.84 -3.29
C ALA A 692 20.86 11.80 -1.96
N LEU A 693 21.05 12.80 -1.10
CA LEU A 693 20.38 13.00 0.20
C LEU A 693 18.91 12.54 0.22
N MET A 694 18.09 13.07 -0.69
CA MET A 694 16.63 12.90 -0.70
C MET A 694 16.17 11.45 -0.91
N TYR A 695 16.94 10.62 -1.64
CA TYR A 695 16.57 9.21 -1.82
C TYR A 695 16.60 8.45 -0.49
N ASN A 696 17.61 8.70 0.35
CA ASN A 696 17.74 8.03 1.64
C ASN A 696 16.68 8.48 2.66
N LEU A 697 16.13 9.68 2.49
CA LEU A 697 14.99 10.16 3.29
C LEU A 697 13.66 9.53 2.85
N CYS A 698 13.58 8.94 1.65
CA CYS A 698 12.38 8.30 1.12
C CYS A 698 12.49 6.77 0.98
N ASP A 699 13.55 6.16 1.52
CA ASP A 699 13.89 4.74 1.40
C ASP A 699 13.81 4.08 2.79
N ASP A 700 12.75 3.31 3.04
CA ASP A 700 12.43 2.76 4.37
C ASP A 700 13.41 1.67 4.81
N GLN A 701 14.14 1.04 3.89
CA GLN A 701 15.23 0.12 4.22
C GLN A 701 16.27 0.77 5.14
N TYR A 702 16.55 2.07 4.96
CA TYR A 702 17.58 2.82 5.69
C TYR A 702 17.01 3.82 6.72
N ASN A 703 15.70 3.85 6.92
CA ASN A 703 15.01 4.91 7.67
C ASN A 703 13.89 4.34 8.55
N TRP A 704 13.72 4.88 9.75
CA TRP A 704 12.66 4.48 10.68
C TRP A 704 11.27 5.00 10.32
N PHE A 705 11.12 6.04 9.48
CA PHE A 705 9.80 6.57 9.08
C PHE A 705 8.86 6.91 10.26
N TYR A 706 9.40 7.54 11.32
CA TYR A 706 8.57 8.01 12.43
C TYR A 706 7.63 9.12 11.97
N HIS A 707 6.52 9.25 12.68
CA HIS A 707 5.56 10.34 12.55
C HIS A 707 5.18 10.82 13.96
N THR A 708 4.87 12.11 14.10
CA THR A 708 4.34 12.64 15.37
C THR A 708 2.90 12.19 15.60
N GLU A 709 2.42 12.33 16.82
CA GLU A 709 0.97 12.49 17.04
C GLU A 709 0.53 13.86 16.44
N PRO A 710 -0.78 14.10 16.23
CA PRO A 710 -1.28 15.42 15.85
C PRO A 710 -0.88 16.48 16.88
N ASP A 711 -0.12 17.50 16.47
CA ASP A 711 0.35 18.56 17.37
C ASP A 711 -0.58 19.79 17.29
N PRO A 712 -1.31 20.16 18.37
CA PRO A 712 -2.23 21.30 18.36
C PRO A 712 -1.54 22.64 18.04
N GLY A 713 -0.26 22.77 18.39
CA GLY A 713 0.51 23.98 18.06
C GLY A 713 0.90 24.05 16.57
N MET A 714 0.83 22.94 15.83
CA MET A 714 1.03 22.87 14.38
C MET A 714 -0.28 22.56 13.64
N ASN A 715 -1.40 23.15 14.09
CA ASN A 715 -2.74 22.97 13.52
C ASN A 715 -3.21 21.50 13.42
N ASN A 716 -2.75 20.64 14.34
CA ASN A 716 -2.99 19.19 14.36
C ASN A 716 -2.38 18.43 13.18
N ARG A 717 -1.39 19.00 12.48
CA ARG A 717 -0.60 18.26 11.48
C ARG A 717 0.12 17.08 12.15
N ILE A 718 0.25 16.00 11.39
CA ILE A 718 1.12 14.86 11.70
C ILE A 718 2.40 15.07 10.89
N MET A 719 3.53 15.23 11.58
CA MET A 719 4.80 15.61 10.97
C MET A 719 5.70 14.40 10.75
N TYR A 720 6.46 14.40 9.66
CA TYR A 720 7.31 13.28 9.25
C TYR A 720 8.73 13.39 9.82
N TRP A 721 9.16 12.39 10.60
CA TRP A 721 10.45 12.39 11.32
C TRP A 721 11.38 11.28 10.79
N PRO A 722 12.09 11.51 9.68
CA PRO A 722 13.07 10.57 9.13
C PRO A 722 14.25 10.41 10.09
N ARG A 723 14.62 9.15 10.40
CA ARG A 723 15.77 8.82 11.26
C ARG A 723 16.50 7.61 10.68
N GLY A 724 17.81 7.72 10.47
CA GLY A 724 18.61 6.62 9.91
C GLY A 724 18.55 5.33 10.73
N ARG A 725 18.10 4.25 10.08
CA ARG A 725 18.09 2.84 10.47
C ARG A 725 19.12 2.09 9.61
N VAL A 726 20.40 2.32 9.87
CA VAL A 726 21.54 1.87 9.05
C VAL A 726 22.84 2.07 9.84
N TRP A 727 23.94 1.44 9.43
CA TRP A 727 25.29 1.82 9.90
C TRP A 727 25.58 3.32 9.70
N GLY A 728 26.15 3.96 10.72
CA GLY A 728 26.28 5.43 10.83
C GLY A 728 24.99 6.12 11.29
N GLY A 729 23.86 5.40 11.35
CA GLY A 729 22.53 5.88 11.71
C GLY A 729 22.17 7.14 10.95
N SER A 730 21.69 8.16 11.67
CA SER A 730 21.27 9.42 11.07
C SER A 730 22.40 10.21 10.39
N SER A 731 23.69 9.95 10.68
CA SER A 731 24.80 10.57 9.92
C SER A 731 24.94 10.03 8.48
N SER A 732 24.33 8.90 8.18
CA SER A 732 24.21 8.35 6.82
C SER A 732 23.05 8.99 6.02
N LEU A 733 22.14 9.71 6.68
CA LEU A 733 20.95 10.34 6.09
C LEU A 733 20.93 11.88 6.23
N ASN A 734 21.81 12.50 7.04
CA ASN A 734 21.77 13.93 7.30
C ASN A 734 22.18 14.80 6.10
N ALA A 735 21.92 16.11 6.18
CA ALA A 735 22.38 17.08 5.18
C ALA A 735 23.89 17.44 5.27
N MET A 736 24.69 16.61 5.95
CA MET A 736 26.16 16.70 6.11
C MET A 736 26.74 17.98 6.76
N VAL A 737 25.94 19.03 6.98
CA VAL A 737 26.34 20.23 7.73
C VAL A 737 26.92 19.85 9.10
N TYR A 738 28.13 20.35 9.39
CA TYR A 738 28.85 20.14 10.62
C TYR A 738 28.83 21.42 11.45
N ILE A 739 27.98 21.46 12.47
CA ILE A 739 27.96 22.53 13.48
C ILE A 739 28.14 21.90 14.87
N ARG A 740 28.66 22.69 15.80
CA ARG A 740 28.98 22.29 17.18
C ARG A 740 28.04 22.84 18.25
N GLY A 741 27.21 23.83 17.93
CA GLY A 741 26.45 24.59 18.94
C GLY A 741 27.28 25.70 19.60
N HIS A 742 26.61 26.63 20.29
CA HIS A 742 27.28 27.77 20.90
C HIS A 742 27.92 27.39 22.24
N ALA A 743 29.00 28.08 22.63
CA ALA A 743 29.69 27.81 23.89
C ALA A 743 28.75 27.96 25.11
N CYS A 744 27.89 28.98 25.09
CA CYS A 744 26.92 29.23 26.15
C CYS A 744 25.92 28.09 26.39
N ASP A 745 25.71 27.19 25.41
CA ASP A 745 24.83 26.03 25.59
C ASP A 745 25.47 24.97 26.50
N TYR A 746 26.76 24.71 26.30
CA TYR A 746 27.53 23.80 27.14
C TYR A 746 27.76 24.39 28.54
N ASP A 747 27.98 25.70 28.62
CA ASP A 747 28.07 26.42 29.90
C ASP A 747 26.69 26.57 30.58
N ARG A 748 25.59 26.32 29.86
CA ARG A 748 24.24 26.12 30.40
C ARG A 748 24.07 24.68 30.89
N TRP A 749 24.52 23.66 30.16
CA TRP A 749 24.50 22.26 30.62
C TRP A 749 25.17 22.06 31.99
N GLU A 750 26.34 22.69 32.22
CA GLU A 750 27.01 22.60 33.53
C GLU A 750 26.17 23.24 34.67
N LYS A 751 25.42 24.32 34.39
CA LYS A 751 24.47 24.95 35.33
C LYS A 751 23.19 24.12 35.53
N GLU A 752 22.76 23.40 34.49
CA GLU A 752 21.63 22.44 34.52
C GLU A 752 21.97 21.12 35.24
N GLY A 753 23.22 20.97 35.71
CA GLY A 753 23.67 19.86 36.55
C GLY A 753 24.63 18.87 35.87
N ALA A 754 24.93 19.03 34.58
CA ALA A 754 25.91 18.22 33.87
C ALA A 754 27.36 18.68 34.21
N ALA A 755 27.77 18.48 35.45
CA ALA A 755 29.07 18.91 35.96
C ALA A 755 30.24 18.37 35.11
N GLY A 756 31.15 19.25 34.69
CA GLY A 756 32.26 18.91 33.79
C GLY A 756 31.88 18.82 32.31
N TRP A 757 30.74 19.39 31.90
CA TRP A 757 30.30 19.47 30.49
C TRP A 757 30.24 20.89 29.92
N SER A 758 30.91 21.86 30.56
CA SER A 758 31.13 23.21 30.02
C SER A 758 31.77 23.19 28.62
N TYR A 759 31.71 24.30 27.88
CA TYR A 759 32.35 24.40 26.56
C TYR A 759 33.85 24.13 26.66
N ALA A 760 34.49 24.60 27.73
CA ALA A 760 35.89 24.35 28.02
C ALA A 760 36.20 22.85 28.18
N ASP A 761 35.29 22.03 28.74
CA ASP A 761 35.46 20.57 28.84
C ASP A 761 35.03 19.81 27.57
N CYS A 762 34.39 20.46 26.61
CA CYS A 762 33.81 19.82 25.43
C CYS A 762 34.59 20.13 24.14
N LEU A 763 35.14 21.34 24.00
CA LEU A 763 35.99 21.74 22.87
C LEU A 763 37.22 20.83 22.65
N PRO A 764 37.93 20.32 23.68
CA PRO A 764 39.00 19.34 23.48
C PRO A 764 38.53 18.05 22.80
N TYR A 765 37.29 17.63 23.06
CA TYR A 765 36.70 16.41 22.47
C TYR A 765 36.18 16.64 21.05
N PHE A 766 35.66 17.84 20.74
CA PHE A 766 35.44 18.26 19.35
C PHE A 766 36.74 18.24 18.52
N ARG A 767 37.87 18.68 19.10
CA ARG A 767 39.19 18.64 18.45
C ARG A 767 39.75 17.22 18.32
N LYS A 768 39.50 16.34 19.30
CA LYS A 768 39.83 14.90 19.26
C LYS A 768 39.08 14.15 18.14
N ALA A 769 37.82 14.53 17.89
CA ALA A 769 36.96 13.90 16.90
C ALA A 769 37.33 14.26 15.44
N GLN A 770 37.82 15.49 15.21
CA GLN A 770 37.87 16.12 13.89
C GLN A 770 39.26 16.07 13.22
N THR A 771 39.28 15.89 11.90
CA THR A 771 40.34 16.37 11.01
C THR A 771 39.72 17.41 10.07
N HIS A 772 40.07 18.68 10.24
CA HIS A 772 39.59 19.77 9.39
C HIS A 772 40.58 20.08 8.27
N GLU A 773 40.07 20.33 7.07
CA GLU A 773 40.91 20.59 5.89
C GLU A 773 41.76 21.88 6.01
N LEU A 774 41.29 22.88 6.78
CA LEU A 774 42.03 24.12 7.06
C LEU A 774 42.97 23.97 8.28
N GLY A 775 43.31 22.72 8.62
CA GLY A 775 44.22 22.37 9.70
C GLY A 775 43.67 22.61 11.12
N PRO A 776 44.40 22.13 12.14
CA PRO A 776 44.09 22.38 13.53
C PRO A 776 44.39 23.83 13.92
N ASN A 777 43.56 24.38 14.81
CA ASN A 777 43.85 25.60 15.57
C ASN A 777 43.29 25.40 17.00
N ASP A 778 43.12 26.46 17.80
CA ASP A 778 42.58 26.34 19.17
C ASP A 778 41.15 25.76 19.25
N TYR A 779 40.40 25.82 18.16
CA TYR A 779 39.03 25.31 18.04
C TYR A 779 38.95 24.05 17.17
N ARG A 780 39.73 23.95 16.10
CA ARG A 780 39.64 22.89 15.09
C ARG A 780 40.58 21.71 15.38
N GLY A 781 40.13 20.50 15.04
CA GLY A 781 40.94 19.29 15.06
C GLY A 781 41.67 19.07 13.73
N GLY A 782 42.76 18.30 13.75
CA GLY A 782 43.58 17.99 12.58
C GLY A 782 44.02 16.53 12.44
N TYR A 783 43.59 15.67 13.37
CA TYR A 783 44.04 14.27 13.48
C TYR A 783 42.93 13.29 13.92
N GLY A 784 41.69 13.75 14.04
CA GLY A 784 40.53 12.93 14.40
C GLY A 784 39.91 12.22 13.19
N PRO A 785 39.23 11.08 13.38
CA PRO A 785 38.74 10.25 12.27
C PRO A 785 37.51 10.83 11.52
N LEU A 786 36.87 11.88 12.03
CA LEU A 786 35.82 12.60 11.30
C LEU A 786 36.47 13.69 10.43
N HIS A 787 36.59 13.43 9.13
CA HIS A 787 36.98 14.45 8.17
C HIS A 787 35.88 15.51 8.01
N VAL A 788 36.28 16.77 8.02
CA VAL A 788 35.41 17.94 7.84
C VAL A 788 36.06 18.90 6.85
N SER A 789 35.32 19.29 5.83
CA SER A 789 35.69 20.29 4.81
C SER A 789 34.88 21.57 4.99
N ARG A 790 35.38 22.70 4.47
CA ARG A 790 34.59 23.94 4.39
C ARG A 790 33.73 23.91 3.13
N GLY A 791 32.56 24.54 3.19
CA GLY A 791 31.71 24.83 2.03
C GLY A 791 32.53 25.52 0.92
N LYS A 792 32.62 24.84 -0.24
CA LYS A 792 33.38 25.28 -1.40
C LYS A 792 32.48 25.19 -2.63
N THR A 793 32.08 26.33 -3.16
CA THR A 793 31.22 26.39 -4.35
C THR A 793 31.54 27.60 -5.21
N ASN A 794 31.47 27.41 -6.53
CA ASN A 794 31.55 28.49 -7.50
C ASN A 794 30.17 29.12 -7.77
N HIS A 795 29.10 28.59 -7.17
CA HIS A 795 27.75 29.07 -7.39
C HIS A 795 27.54 30.47 -6.75
N PRO A 796 27.23 31.51 -7.53
CA PRO A 796 27.25 32.89 -7.03
C PRO A 796 26.19 33.22 -5.98
N LEU A 797 25.12 32.42 -5.84
CA LEU A 797 24.06 32.68 -4.87
C LEU A 797 24.54 32.58 -3.42
N HIS A 798 25.50 31.70 -3.11
CA HIS A 798 26.09 31.60 -1.77
C HIS A 798 26.91 32.84 -1.41
N LYS A 799 27.63 33.41 -2.39
CA LYS A 799 28.35 34.68 -2.22
C LYS A 799 27.37 35.84 -2.02
N ALA A 800 26.31 35.91 -2.84
CA ALA A 800 25.26 36.92 -2.70
C ALA A 800 24.53 36.82 -1.34
N PHE A 801 24.29 35.61 -0.83
CA PHE A 801 23.70 35.35 0.47
C PHE A 801 24.59 35.84 1.64
N ILE A 802 25.89 35.53 1.62
CA ILE A 802 26.84 36.01 2.63
C ILE A 802 26.97 37.54 2.57
N GLU A 803 27.08 38.11 1.36
CA GLU A 803 27.15 39.57 1.17
C GLU A 803 25.86 40.26 1.63
N ALA A 804 24.69 39.69 1.38
CA ALA A 804 23.42 40.19 1.90
C ALA A 804 23.40 40.26 3.43
N GLY A 805 23.97 39.26 4.12
CA GLY A 805 24.10 39.29 5.58
C GLY A 805 24.88 40.51 6.08
N VAL A 806 26.01 40.80 5.42
CA VAL A 806 26.84 41.99 5.71
C VAL A 806 26.11 43.29 5.34
N GLN A 807 25.42 43.34 4.20
CA GLN A 807 24.64 44.51 3.77
C GLN A 807 23.46 44.83 4.71
N ALA A 808 22.84 43.80 5.30
CA ALA A 808 21.79 43.96 6.31
C ALA A 808 22.34 44.43 7.68
N GLY A 809 23.66 44.41 7.90
CA GLY A 809 24.33 44.87 9.13
C GLY A 809 24.67 43.76 10.13
N TYR A 810 24.67 42.49 9.71
CA TYR A 810 25.19 41.38 10.50
C TYR A 810 26.69 41.17 10.21
N PRO A 811 27.49 40.68 11.17
CA PRO A 811 28.91 40.45 10.92
C PRO A 811 29.14 39.30 9.92
N PHE A 812 30.32 39.27 9.32
CA PHE A 812 30.82 38.08 8.62
C PHE A 812 31.47 37.12 9.64
N THR A 813 31.37 35.80 9.41
CA THR A 813 32.11 34.78 10.16
C THR A 813 32.96 33.89 9.26
N GLU A 814 34.27 33.84 9.57
CA GLU A 814 35.25 32.95 8.95
C GLU A 814 35.13 31.50 9.43
N ASP A 815 34.56 31.29 10.62
CA ASP A 815 34.47 29.98 11.27
C ASP A 815 33.34 29.92 12.31
N MET A 816 32.16 29.47 11.87
CA MET A 816 30.98 29.25 12.73
C MET A 816 31.23 28.26 13.88
N ASN A 817 32.25 27.41 13.75
CA ASN A 817 32.67 26.43 14.76
C ASN A 817 33.86 26.91 15.62
N GLY A 818 34.34 28.14 15.38
CA GLY A 818 35.53 28.76 15.97
C GLY A 818 35.19 29.86 16.98
N TYR A 819 35.87 31.00 16.85
CA TYR A 819 35.78 32.12 17.80
C TYR A 819 34.41 32.83 17.80
N GLN A 820 33.79 33.00 16.62
CA GLN A 820 32.59 33.81 16.43
C GLN A 820 31.55 33.03 15.61
N GLN A 821 30.49 32.55 16.26
CA GLN A 821 29.36 31.92 15.56
C GLN A 821 28.42 32.95 14.93
N GLU A 822 28.21 34.11 15.58
CA GLU A 822 27.31 35.16 15.08
C GLU A 822 27.77 35.73 13.74
N GLY A 823 26.83 35.89 12.80
CA GLY A 823 27.07 36.39 11.46
C GLY A 823 26.70 35.41 10.34
N PHE A 824 27.02 35.79 9.11
CA PHE A 824 26.85 34.97 7.91
C PHE A 824 28.21 34.53 7.35
N GLY A 825 28.27 33.35 6.74
CA GLY A 825 29.53 32.80 6.25
C GLY A 825 29.42 31.38 5.68
N TRP A 826 30.58 30.72 5.59
CA TRP A 826 30.72 29.38 5.00
C TRP A 826 30.54 28.26 6.06
N MET A 827 29.61 27.34 5.80
CA MET A 827 29.36 26.17 6.63
C MET A 827 30.54 25.18 6.57
N ASP A 828 30.73 24.40 7.63
CA ASP A 828 31.54 23.17 7.59
C ASP A 828 30.66 21.97 7.18
N MET A 829 31.24 20.95 6.56
CA MET A 829 30.53 19.75 6.09
C MET A 829 31.32 18.47 6.38
N THR A 830 30.64 17.38 6.76
CA THR A 830 31.20 16.02 6.81
C THR A 830 31.24 15.40 5.40
N ILE A 831 32.00 16.01 4.50
CA ILE A 831 32.26 15.54 3.12
C ILE A 831 33.77 15.46 2.91
N TRP A 832 34.25 14.37 2.32
CA TRP A 832 35.65 14.15 1.99
C TRP A 832 35.77 13.29 0.72
N GLU A 833 36.70 13.64 -0.18
CA GLU A 833 36.82 13.09 -1.56
C GLU A 833 35.47 13.00 -2.30
N GLY A 834 34.66 14.06 -2.18
CA GLY A 834 33.33 14.18 -2.77
C GLY A 834 32.29 13.19 -2.25
N LYS A 835 32.58 12.49 -1.15
CA LYS A 835 31.73 11.47 -0.52
C LYS A 835 31.29 11.91 0.87
N ARG A 836 30.10 11.49 1.26
CA ARG A 836 29.59 11.62 2.63
C ARG A 836 30.53 10.92 3.61
N TRP A 837 31.11 11.68 4.54
CA TRP A 837 31.94 11.16 5.62
C TRP A 837 31.11 10.88 6.89
N ASN A 838 30.24 9.87 6.81
CA ASN A 838 29.39 9.44 7.92
C ASN A 838 30.22 8.81 9.07
N SER A 839 29.57 8.53 10.19
CA SER A 839 30.24 7.95 11.38
C SER A 839 30.66 6.48 11.19
N SER A 840 30.05 5.75 10.24
CA SER A 840 30.45 4.40 9.86
C SER A 840 31.83 4.44 9.18
N THR A 841 31.98 5.27 8.15
CA THR A 841 33.23 5.51 7.41
C THR A 841 34.33 6.08 8.29
N GLY A 842 34.03 7.08 9.13
CA GLY A 842 35.02 7.66 10.03
C GLY A 842 35.47 6.71 11.14
N TYR A 843 34.54 6.15 11.91
CA TYR A 843 34.90 5.41 13.14
C TYR A 843 34.82 3.89 13.01
N LEU A 844 33.78 3.33 12.39
CA LEU A 844 33.51 1.89 12.46
C LEU A 844 34.29 1.07 11.43
N ARG A 845 34.18 1.43 10.15
CA ARG A 845 34.81 0.73 9.02
C ARG A 845 36.33 0.57 9.17
N PRO A 846 37.10 1.59 9.63
CA PRO A 846 38.56 1.45 9.80
C PRO A 846 38.98 0.46 10.89
N VAL A 847 38.07 -0.06 11.74
CA VAL A 847 38.40 -0.96 12.86
C VAL A 847 37.75 -2.34 12.77
N LEU A 848 37.01 -2.64 11.70
CA LEU A 848 36.36 -3.96 11.51
C LEU A 848 37.36 -5.14 11.43
N TYR A 849 38.65 -4.87 11.22
CA TYR A 849 39.71 -5.89 11.24
C TYR A 849 40.05 -6.40 12.65
N ARG A 850 39.57 -5.74 13.71
CA ARG A 850 39.91 -6.07 15.11
C ARG A 850 39.15 -7.31 15.59
N PRO A 851 39.83 -8.40 16.02
CA PRO A 851 39.18 -9.65 16.38
C PRO A 851 38.34 -9.61 17.67
N ASN A 852 38.50 -8.54 18.48
CA ASN A 852 37.73 -8.29 19.69
C ASN A 852 36.45 -7.44 19.45
N LEU A 853 36.22 -6.95 18.22
CA LEU A 853 34.99 -6.25 17.84
C LEU A 853 34.10 -7.16 16.98
N ARG A 854 32.84 -7.34 17.40
CA ARG A 854 31.79 -7.96 16.58
C ARG A 854 30.70 -6.94 16.29
N VAL A 855 30.25 -6.88 15.04
CA VAL A 855 29.06 -6.10 14.63
C VAL A 855 27.97 -7.06 14.16
N VAL A 856 26.72 -6.75 14.48
CA VAL A 856 25.53 -7.55 14.13
C VAL A 856 24.46 -6.60 13.58
N SER A 857 24.27 -6.62 12.26
CA SER A 857 23.28 -5.80 11.53
C SER A 857 21.94 -6.54 11.38
N GLN A 858 20.89 -5.80 10.99
CA GLN A 858 19.52 -6.32 10.80
C GLN A 858 18.98 -7.04 12.07
N ALA A 859 19.29 -6.45 13.23
CA ALA A 859 19.05 -7.01 14.55
C ALA A 859 18.33 -6.00 15.47
N LEU A 860 17.00 -6.07 15.52
CA LEU A 860 16.18 -5.21 16.38
C LEU A 860 16.37 -5.62 17.84
N THR A 861 17.00 -4.76 18.65
CA THR A 861 17.11 -4.97 20.10
C THR A 861 15.77 -4.71 20.76
N THR A 862 15.25 -5.70 21.49
CA THR A 862 13.88 -5.68 22.02
C THR A 862 13.80 -5.35 23.51
N ARG A 863 14.85 -5.68 24.28
CA ARG A 863 14.99 -5.34 25.71
C ARG A 863 16.42 -5.49 26.21
N VAL A 864 16.78 -4.70 27.21
CA VAL A 864 17.89 -4.95 28.14
C VAL A 864 17.49 -6.08 29.09
N LEU A 865 18.45 -6.94 29.45
CA LEU A 865 18.27 -8.01 30.42
C LEU A 865 18.87 -7.58 31.76
N PHE A 866 18.10 -7.70 32.83
CA PHE A 866 18.49 -7.32 34.19
C PHE A 866 18.65 -8.52 35.12
N ASP A 867 19.54 -8.38 36.09
CA ASP A 867 19.66 -9.19 37.30
C ASP A 867 19.58 -8.24 38.50
N GLY A 868 18.43 -8.24 39.19
CA GLY A 868 18.09 -7.21 40.17
C GLY A 868 18.10 -5.81 39.55
N LYS A 869 19.09 -5.00 39.93
CA LYS A 869 19.32 -3.63 39.43
C LYS A 869 20.48 -3.52 38.41
N ARG A 870 21.15 -4.63 38.09
CA ARG A 870 22.28 -4.66 37.16
C ARG A 870 21.82 -5.07 35.76
N ALA A 871 22.12 -4.26 34.75
CA ALA A 871 22.03 -4.70 33.36
C ALA A 871 23.15 -5.71 33.09
N VAL A 872 22.77 -6.89 32.59
CA VAL A 872 23.65 -8.06 32.41
C VAL A 872 23.71 -8.53 30.95
N GLY A 873 23.04 -7.85 30.03
CA GLY A 873 22.95 -8.25 28.63
C GLY A 873 21.73 -7.65 27.92
N LEU A 874 21.39 -8.19 26.75
CA LEU A 874 20.21 -7.78 25.99
C LEU A 874 19.62 -8.94 25.17
N GLU A 875 18.39 -8.75 24.70
CA GLU A 875 17.68 -9.59 23.74
C GLU A 875 17.47 -8.82 22.43
N TYR A 876 17.68 -9.48 21.29
CA TYR A 876 17.37 -8.95 19.96
C TYR A 876 16.70 -9.98 19.06
N VAL A 877 16.00 -9.50 18.03
CA VAL A 877 15.45 -10.32 16.95
C VAL A 877 16.29 -10.08 15.69
N GLN A 878 16.81 -11.16 15.11
CA GLN A 878 17.51 -11.15 13.81
C GLN A 878 17.02 -12.33 12.98
N ALA A 879 16.66 -12.09 11.71
CA ALA A 879 16.05 -13.11 10.82
C ALA A 879 14.87 -13.87 11.47
N GLY A 880 14.00 -13.13 12.18
CA GLY A 880 12.86 -13.68 12.94
C GLY A 880 13.22 -14.47 14.21
N GLN A 881 14.50 -14.73 14.49
CA GLN A 881 14.95 -15.48 15.66
C GLN A 881 15.33 -14.57 16.82
N LYS A 882 14.82 -14.88 18.01
CA LYS A 882 15.25 -14.23 19.27
C LYS A 882 16.61 -14.76 19.70
N GLN A 883 17.56 -13.85 19.89
CA GLN A 883 18.90 -14.12 20.40
C GLN A 883 19.13 -13.32 21.70
N GLN A 884 19.98 -13.84 22.59
CA GLN A 884 20.39 -13.16 23.81
C GLN A 884 21.91 -13.17 23.92
N VAL A 885 22.47 -12.12 24.52
CA VAL A 885 23.91 -11.93 24.76
C VAL A 885 24.13 -11.38 26.17
N ARG A 886 25.27 -11.67 26.77
CA ARG A 886 25.67 -11.17 28.10
C ARG A 886 26.72 -10.07 27.98
N ALA A 887 26.54 -9.03 28.80
CA ALA A 887 27.52 -7.98 29.05
C ALA A 887 28.14 -8.21 30.44
N GLU A 888 29.45 -8.43 30.50
CA GLU A 888 30.17 -8.63 31.75
C GLU A 888 30.43 -7.29 32.46
N ARG A 889 30.78 -6.23 31.70
CA ARG A 889 30.97 -4.86 32.25
C ARG A 889 29.69 -4.04 32.10
N GLU A 890 29.33 -3.63 30.88
CA GLU A 890 28.28 -2.62 30.64
C GLU A 890 27.49 -2.81 29.32
N VAL A 891 26.19 -2.48 29.37
CA VAL A 891 25.30 -2.27 28.22
C VAL A 891 25.19 -0.76 27.96
N ILE A 892 25.30 -0.34 26.71
CA ILE A 892 25.33 1.07 26.32
C ILE A 892 24.33 1.33 25.19
N LEU A 893 23.35 2.20 25.45
CA LEU A 893 22.31 2.57 24.48
C LEU A 893 22.73 3.80 23.66
N CYS A 894 22.67 3.68 22.34
CA CYS A 894 23.07 4.71 21.36
C CYS A 894 22.01 4.89 20.25
N GLY A 895 20.75 4.54 20.54
CA GLY A 895 19.62 4.59 19.59
C GLY A 895 19.08 5.99 19.29
N GLY A 896 19.59 7.02 19.96
CA GLY A 896 19.14 8.40 19.83
C GLY A 896 17.87 8.70 20.62
N ALA A 897 17.39 9.94 20.46
CA ALA A 897 16.25 10.51 21.20
C ALA A 897 14.92 9.73 21.15
N ILE A 898 14.77 8.76 20.23
CA ILE A 898 13.58 7.93 20.12
C ILE A 898 13.86 6.51 20.64
N ASN A 899 14.82 5.78 20.05
CA ASN A 899 15.02 4.36 20.36
C ASN A 899 15.67 4.10 21.72
N SER A 900 16.57 4.96 22.21
CA SER A 900 17.17 4.76 23.54
C SER A 900 16.13 4.83 24.67
N PRO A 901 15.29 5.89 24.77
CA PRO A 901 14.21 5.91 25.78
C PRO A 901 13.11 4.86 25.50
N GLN A 902 12.80 4.54 24.24
CA GLN A 902 11.84 3.47 23.92
C GLN A 902 12.33 2.11 24.45
N LEU A 903 13.61 1.79 24.23
CA LEU A 903 14.22 0.57 24.72
C LEU A 903 14.34 0.53 26.25
N LEU A 904 14.66 1.66 26.90
CA LEU A 904 14.59 1.74 28.37
C LEU A 904 13.18 1.39 28.87
N MET A 905 12.14 2.02 28.33
CA MET A 905 10.75 1.76 28.73
C MET A 905 10.34 0.30 28.47
N LEU A 906 10.63 -0.26 27.30
CA LEU A 906 10.38 -1.69 26.99
C LEU A 906 11.12 -2.66 27.93
N SER A 907 12.23 -2.20 28.52
CA SER A 907 13.03 -2.95 29.49
C SER A 907 12.60 -2.71 30.96
N GLY A 908 11.52 -1.96 31.20
CA GLY A 908 11.00 -1.67 32.53
C GLY A 908 11.64 -0.46 33.22
N VAL A 909 12.31 0.42 32.48
CA VAL A 909 13.00 1.61 33.01
C VAL A 909 12.32 2.86 32.48
N GLY A 910 11.63 3.60 33.34
CA GLY A 910 10.84 4.77 32.97
C GLY A 910 9.75 5.09 33.97
N ASN A 911 8.77 5.92 33.59
CA ASN A 911 7.66 6.28 34.48
C ASN A 911 6.83 5.05 34.89
N ALA A 912 6.86 4.69 36.17
CA ALA A 912 6.22 3.45 36.65
C ALA A 912 4.69 3.45 36.59
N ARG A 913 4.03 4.59 36.36
CA ARG A 913 2.58 4.62 36.05
C ARG A 913 2.34 4.18 34.62
N ASP A 914 3.05 4.79 33.67
CA ASP A 914 2.88 4.55 32.24
C ASP A 914 3.31 3.12 31.86
N LEU A 915 4.40 2.62 32.46
CA LEU A 915 4.85 1.23 32.28
C LEU A 915 3.83 0.20 32.78
N ARG A 916 3.22 0.43 33.96
CA ARG A 916 2.18 -0.46 34.51
C ARG A 916 0.90 -0.42 33.68
N ALA A 917 0.55 0.73 33.08
CA ALA A 917 -0.60 0.86 32.19
C ALA A 917 -0.46 0.05 30.88
N LEU A 918 0.76 -0.39 30.54
CA LEU A 918 1.08 -1.27 29.41
C LEU A 918 1.58 -2.66 29.85
N ASP A 919 1.30 -3.08 31.09
CA ASP A 919 1.73 -4.36 31.69
C ASP A 919 3.26 -4.62 31.63
N VAL A 920 4.08 -3.58 31.53
CA VAL A 920 5.55 -3.69 31.52
C VAL A 920 6.05 -3.78 32.97
N PRO A 921 6.77 -4.85 33.37
CA PRO A 921 7.33 -4.96 34.72
C PRO A 921 8.35 -3.85 34.99
N VAL A 922 8.12 -3.08 36.05
CA VAL A 922 8.99 -1.95 36.42
C VAL A 922 10.25 -2.45 37.11
N VAL A 923 11.40 -2.24 36.46
CA VAL A 923 12.75 -2.44 37.00
C VAL A 923 13.23 -1.19 37.73
N ALA A 924 12.97 0.00 37.19
CA ALA A 924 13.25 1.28 37.83
C ALA A 924 12.22 2.35 37.43
N ASP A 925 11.71 3.07 38.44
CA ASP A 925 10.87 4.25 38.25
C ASP A 925 11.77 5.46 37.98
N LEU A 926 11.85 5.88 36.72
CA LEU A 926 12.60 7.05 36.27
C LEU A 926 11.66 7.90 35.41
N PRO A 927 10.88 8.82 36.00
CA PRO A 927 9.82 9.52 35.28
C PRO A 927 10.33 10.45 34.17
N GLY A 928 11.62 10.80 34.14
CA GLY A 928 12.24 11.58 33.06
C GLY A 928 12.52 10.81 31.76
N VAL A 929 12.40 9.48 31.72
CA VAL A 929 12.65 8.70 30.48
C VAL A 929 11.56 9.01 29.46
N GLY A 930 11.96 9.60 28.33
CA GLY A 930 11.07 10.03 27.25
C GLY A 930 10.51 11.44 27.39
N GLU A 931 10.58 12.06 28.58
CA GLU A 931 10.15 13.45 28.80
C GLU A 931 11.22 14.46 28.31
N ASN A 932 10.93 15.76 28.32
CA ASN A 932 11.89 16.83 27.96
C ASN A 932 12.39 16.74 26.50
N LEU A 933 11.59 16.17 25.57
CA LEU A 933 11.90 16.13 24.15
C LEU A 933 12.06 17.56 23.61
N GLN A 934 13.18 17.81 22.94
CA GLN A 934 13.53 19.07 22.28
C GLN A 934 14.04 18.78 20.87
N ASP A 935 13.60 19.58 19.90
CA ASP A 935 13.99 19.53 18.48
C ASP A 935 14.01 20.97 17.94
N HIS A 936 14.69 21.23 16.83
CA HIS A 936 14.65 22.52 16.14
C HIS A 936 13.55 22.50 15.08
N LEU A 937 12.74 23.56 15.06
CA LEU A 937 11.74 23.80 14.04
C LEU A 937 12.28 24.83 13.04
N GLU A 938 12.14 24.58 11.74
CA GLU A 938 12.57 25.47 10.67
C GLU A 938 11.41 25.74 9.70
N VAL A 939 11.37 26.94 9.11
CA VAL A 939 10.45 27.32 8.04
C VAL A 939 11.21 27.65 6.77
N TYR A 940 10.58 27.46 5.61
CA TYR A 940 11.21 27.70 4.31
C TYR A 940 10.75 29.04 3.72
N VAL A 941 11.66 30.01 3.65
CA VAL A 941 11.42 31.28 2.93
C VAL A 941 12.04 31.15 1.53
N GLN A 942 11.19 31.14 0.50
CA GLN A 942 11.55 30.81 -0.88
C GLN A 942 11.40 32.02 -1.81
N GLN A 943 12.46 32.32 -2.57
CA GLN A 943 12.49 33.38 -3.58
C GLN A 943 12.67 32.79 -4.97
N LYS A 944 11.90 33.28 -5.95
CA LYS A 944 12.09 32.94 -7.36
C LYS A 944 13.39 33.56 -7.88
N CYS A 945 14.13 32.79 -8.68
CA CYS A 945 15.39 33.21 -9.28
C CYS A 945 15.16 33.70 -10.72
N THR A 946 15.70 34.87 -11.07
CA THR A 946 15.65 35.42 -12.45
C THR A 946 16.59 34.70 -13.42
N LYS A 947 17.54 33.90 -12.92
CA LYS A 947 18.60 33.27 -13.71
C LYS A 947 18.52 31.73 -13.65
N PRO A 948 18.76 31.03 -14.77
CA PRO A 948 18.69 29.57 -14.85
C PRO A 948 19.96 28.91 -14.30
N ILE A 949 20.29 29.19 -13.04
CA ILE A 949 21.54 28.79 -12.37
C ILE A 949 21.33 27.90 -11.14
N THR A 950 20.07 27.62 -10.77
CA THR A 950 19.71 26.88 -9.56
C THR A 950 19.49 25.39 -9.86
N LEU A 951 19.46 24.54 -8.83
CA LEU A 951 19.36 23.08 -8.96
C LEU A 951 18.05 22.57 -9.60
N TYR A 952 17.12 23.44 -9.98
CA TYR A 952 15.98 23.08 -10.83
C TYR A 952 16.41 22.43 -12.16
N SER A 953 17.61 22.72 -12.68
CA SER A 953 18.18 22.02 -13.84
C SER A 953 18.76 20.63 -13.55
N ALA A 954 18.90 20.25 -12.27
CA ALA A 954 19.40 18.96 -11.79
C ALA A 954 18.24 18.11 -11.25
N GLN A 955 17.30 17.77 -12.13
CA GLN A 955 16.06 17.05 -11.82
C GLN A 955 15.75 16.02 -12.91
N TRP A 956 14.83 15.08 -12.65
CA TRP A 956 14.42 14.03 -13.61
C TRP A 956 13.88 14.58 -14.93
N LYS A 957 13.33 15.81 -14.91
CA LYS A 957 12.90 16.59 -16.08
C LYS A 957 14.06 16.94 -17.05
N PHE A 958 15.30 16.89 -16.57
CA PHE A 958 16.52 17.20 -17.31
C PHE A 958 17.52 16.02 -17.22
N PRO A 959 17.17 14.83 -17.75
CA PRO A 959 17.91 13.60 -17.49
C PRO A 959 19.35 13.65 -17.99
N HIS A 960 19.64 14.43 -19.03
CA HIS A 960 21.00 14.68 -19.52
C HIS A 960 21.92 15.33 -18.46
N ASN A 961 21.39 16.22 -17.61
CA ASN A 961 22.15 16.80 -16.50
C ASN A 961 22.33 15.77 -15.39
N MET A 962 21.28 15.01 -15.05
CA MET A 962 21.38 13.96 -14.03
C MET A 962 22.40 12.88 -14.41
N VAL A 963 22.41 12.43 -15.66
CA VAL A 963 23.39 11.46 -16.18
C VAL A 963 24.80 12.05 -16.17
N ARG A 964 24.99 13.33 -16.56
CA ARG A 964 26.31 13.99 -16.48
C ARG A 964 26.83 14.07 -15.04
N ILE A 965 25.99 14.51 -14.12
CA ILE A 965 26.32 14.65 -12.69
C ILE A 965 26.65 13.28 -12.07
N GLY A 966 25.84 12.26 -12.37
CA GLY A 966 26.08 10.88 -11.95
C GLY A 966 27.40 10.33 -12.50
N LEU A 967 27.65 10.49 -13.81
CA LEU A 967 28.87 10.00 -14.47
C LEU A 967 30.13 10.67 -13.92
N GLU A 968 30.13 11.98 -13.70
CA GLU A 968 31.26 12.70 -13.09
C GLU A 968 31.53 12.22 -11.66
N TRP A 969 30.47 11.98 -10.87
CA TRP A 969 30.63 11.49 -9.50
C TRP A 969 31.08 10.02 -9.42
N PHE A 970 30.54 9.14 -10.28
CA PHE A 970 30.93 7.73 -10.33
C PHE A 970 32.35 7.50 -10.88
N THR A 971 32.86 8.40 -11.73
CA THR A 971 34.23 8.33 -12.27
C THR A 971 35.25 9.01 -11.37
N ASN A 972 35.00 10.25 -10.96
CA ASN A 972 35.98 11.11 -10.27
C ASN A 972 35.56 11.51 -8.85
N SER A 973 34.29 11.31 -8.48
CA SER A 973 33.69 11.84 -7.24
C SER A 973 33.82 13.36 -7.13
N THR A 974 33.56 14.05 -8.24
CA THR A 974 33.56 15.52 -8.38
C THR A 974 32.19 16.02 -8.89
N GLY A 975 32.09 17.31 -9.23
CA GLY A 975 30.88 17.92 -9.76
C GLY A 975 29.77 18.16 -8.74
N ASP A 976 28.59 18.52 -9.21
CA ASP A 976 27.43 18.84 -8.38
C ASP A 976 27.03 17.67 -7.45
N GLY A 977 27.27 16.43 -7.87
CA GLY A 977 26.98 15.23 -7.08
C GLY A 977 27.80 15.13 -5.79
N ALA A 978 28.94 15.83 -5.72
CA ALA A 978 29.91 15.76 -4.63
C ALA A 978 29.65 16.74 -3.47
N THR A 979 28.57 17.53 -3.49
CA THR A 979 28.22 18.49 -2.42
C THR A 979 26.79 18.30 -1.89
N ALA A 980 26.52 18.85 -0.71
CA ALA A 980 25.18 18.96 -0.12
C ALA A 980 24.38 20.18 -0.61
N HIS A 981 25.04 21.11 -1.33
CA HIS A 981 24.51 22.42 -1.75
C HIS A 981 24.08 23.35 -0.59
N LEU A 982 24.59 23.11 0.62
CA LEU A 982 24.38 23.92 1.83
C LEU A 982 25.70 24.57 2.31
N GLU A 983 26.54 25.02 1.38
CA GLU A 983 27.88 25.55 1.66
C GLU A 983 27.90 26.83 2.49
N SER A 984 26.77 27.53 2.62
CA SER A 984 26.66 28.82 3.31
C SER A 984 25.43 28.88 4.21
N GLY A 985 25.56 29.63 5.30
CA GLY A 985 24.47 29.85 6.25
C GLY A 985 24.77 31.03 7.16
N GLY A 986 24.10 31.09 8.30
CA GLY A 986 24.29 32.16 9.28
C GLY A 986 23.68 31.85 10.63
N PHE A 987 24.10 32.60 11.63
CA PHE A 987 23.55 32.57 12.98
C PHE A 987 23.36 34.02 13.46
N ILE A 988 22.15 34.40 13.82
CA ILE A 988 21.85 35.77 14.31
C ILE A 988 20.99 35.73 15.57
N ARG A 989 20.84 36.89 16.19
CA ARG A 989 19.92 37.13 17.31
C ARG A 989 18.58 37.65 16.77
N SER A 990 17.46 37.08 17.22
CA SER A 990 16.09 37.42 16.80
C SER A 990 15.73 38.86 17.14
N ARG A 991 16.19 39.33 18.31
CA ARG A 991 15.86 40.64 18.87
C ARG A 991 16.93 41.14 19.86
N PRO A 992 16.93 42.44 20.20
CA PRO A 992 17.76 42.97 21.28
C PRO A 992 17.56 42.25 22.62
N GLY A 993 18.58 42.27 23.48
CA GLY A 993 18.60 41.59 24.78
C GLY A 993 18.98 40.10 24.74
N VAL A 994 18.83 39.42 23.60
CA VAL A 994 19.30 38.04 23.42
C VAL A 994 20.83 38.00 23.51
N THR A 995 21.37 37.08 24.31
CA THR A 995 22.80 37.08 24.69
C THR A 995 23.76 36.49 23.64
N HIS A 996 23.25 35.61 22.77
CA HIS A 996 24.00 34.92 21.71
C HIS A 996 23.01 34.36 20.67
N PRO A 997 23.43 34.09 19.41
CA PRO A 997 22.53 33.74 18.31
C PRO A 997 21.50 32.66 18.64
N ASP A 998 20.22 32.95 18.45
CA ASP A 998 19.06 32.07 18.63
C ASP A 998 18.49 31.54 17.31
N ILE A 999 18.74 32.20 16.17
CA ILE A 999 18.24 31.76 14.85
C ILE A 999 19.40 31.19 14.01
N GLN A 1000 19.19 30.01 13.41
CA GLN A 1000 20.06 29.45 12.37
C GLN A 1000 19.46 29.67 10.97
N TYR A 1001 20.35 29.81 9.99
CA TYR A 1001 20.05 29.81 8.56
C TYR A 1001 20.88 28.74 7.83
N HIS A 1002 20.24 27.95 6.97
CA HIS A 1002 20.90 27.19 5.90
C HIS A 1002 20.42 27.72 4.55
N PHE A 1003 21.33 28.15 3.68
CA PHE A 1003 20.98 28.63 2.34
C PHE A 1003 21.09 27.51 1.31
N LEU A 1004 20.03 27.34 0.50
CA LEU A 1004 19.96 26.34 -0.57
C LEU A 1004 19.62 27.00 -1.91
N PRO A 1005 20.39 26.77 -2.99
CA PRO A 1005 20.06 27.22 -4.35
C PRO A 1005 19.03 26.30 -5.02
N SER A 1006 17.93 26.02 -4.32
CA SER A 1006 16.79 25.24 -4.78
C SER A 1006 15.58 25.52 -3.88
N THR A 1007 14.44 24.90 -4.18
CA THR A 1007 13.29 24.80 -3.27
C THR A 1007 13.14 23.37 -2.74
N VAL A 1008 12.64 23.22 -1.51
CA VAL A 1008 12.30 21.93 -0.90
C VAL A 1008 10.83 21.99 -0.48
N ASN A 1009 10.00 21.16 -1.10
CA ASN A 1009 8.58 21.02 -0.83
C ASN A 1009 8.29 19.55 -0.47
N ASP A 1010 7.47 19.29 0.56
CA ASP A 1010 7.22 17.95 1.12
C ASP A 1010 8.52 17.13 1.28
N HIS A 1011 9.46 17.68 2.07
CA HIS A 1011 10.79 17.10 2.33
C HIS A 1011 11.58 16.68 1.06
N GLY A 1012 11.32 17.32 -0.09
CA GLY A 1012 11.98 17.06 -1.37
C GLY A 1012 11.22 16.09 -2.29
N ARG A 1013 10.05 15.59 -1.88
CA ARG A 1013 9.18 14.72 -2.69
C ARG A 1013 8.44 15.51 -3.79
N VAL A 1014 8.12 16.78 -3.54
CA VAL A 1014 7.45 17.66 -4.51
C VAL A 1014 8.47 18.53 -5.23
N VAL A 1015 8.53 18.38 -6.55
CA VAL A 1015 9.43 19.13 -7.44
C VAL A 1015 8.98 20.59 -7.54
N GLY A 1016 9.86 21.54 -7.19
CA GLY A 1016 9.60 22.97 -7.35
C GLY A 1016 9.39 23.38 -8.82
N PRO A 1017 8.47 24.32 -9.13
CA PRO A 1017 8.01 24.56 -10.50
C PRO A 1017 8.97 25.38 -11.38
N CYS A 1018 9.98 26.03 -10.81
CA CYS A 1018 10.88 26.93 -11.52
C CYS A 1018 12.24 27.09 -10.84
N HIS A 1019 13.16 27.83 -11.46
CA HIS A 1019 14.40 28.25 -10.81
C HIS A 1019 14.10 29.17 -9.62
N ALA A 1020 14.51 28.72 -8.43
CA ALA A 1020 14.30 29.39 -7.15
C ALA A 1020 15.41 29.00 -6.17
N TYR A 1021 15.52 29.77 -5.08
CA TYR A 1021 16.41 29.52 -3.95
C TYR A 1021 15.67 29.82 -2.65
N GLN A 1022 16.17 29.33 -1.52
CA GLN A 1022 15.50 29.48 -0.23
C GLN A 1022 16.49 29.54 0.93
N VAL A 1023 15.99 29.94 2.09
CA VAL A 1023 16.58 29.59 3.38
C VAL A 1023 15.70 28.61 4.13
N HIS A 1024 16.34 27.66 4.80
CA HIS A 1024 15.80 27.00 5.98
C HIS A 1024 16.18 27.86 7.18
N VAL A 1025 15.21 28.28 7.98
CA VAL A 1025 15.42 29.26 9.06
C VAL A 1025 14.56 28.95 10.28
N GLY A 1026 15.11 29.05 11.49
CA GLY A 1026 14.32 28.86 12.71
C GLY A 1026 15.11 28.93 14.02
N PRO A 1027 14.41 28.87 15.17
CA PRO A 1027 14.98 29.00 16.50
C PRO A 1027 15.71 27.73 16.98
N LEU A 1028 16.78 27.99 17.73
CA LEU A 1028 17.77 27.02 18.21
C LEU A 1028 17.64 26.69 19.69
N ARG A 1029 16.81 27.43 20.44
CA ARG A 1029 16.61 27.20 21.87
C ARG A 1029 15.12 27.30 22.25
N PRO A 1030 14.21 26.60 21.53
CA PRO A 1030 12.79 26.64 21.81
C PRO A 1030 12.49 26.30 23.28
N THR A 1031 11.47 26.96 23.81
CA THR A 1031 10.99 26.83 25.19
C THR A 1031 9.89 25.78 25.33
N SER A 1032 9.20 25.42 24.24
CA SER A 1032 8.32 24.25 24.14
C SER A 1032 9.01 22.98 24.62
N ARG A 1033 8.28 22.08 25.29
CA ARG A 1033 8.80 20.77 25.72
C ARG A 1033 7.84 19.65 25.38
N GLY A 1034 8.34 18.69 24.63
CA GLY A 1034 7.61 17.50 24.23
C GLY A 1034 7.88 16.29 25.12
N PHE A 1035 7.31 15.16 24.71
CA PHE A 1035 7.64 13.83 25.22
C PHE A 1035 7.57 12.76 24.12
N MET A 1036 8.18 11.61 24.39
CA MET A 1036 7.97 10.37 23.67
C MET A 1036 7.63 9.25 24.66
N LYS A 1037 6.53 8.53 24.43
CA LYS A 1037 6.04 7.44 25.30
C LYS A 1037 5.72 6.19 24.48
N LEU A 1038 5.78 5.02 25.10
CA LEU A 1038 5.36 3.78 24.45
C LEU A 1038 3.89 3.86 23.98
N ARG A 1039 3.63 3.30 22.79
CA ARG A 1039 2.27 3.07 22.29
C ARG A 1039 1.74 1.70 22.72
N SER A 1040 2.61 0.68 22.65
CA SER A 1040 2.35 -0.67 23.15
C SER A 1040 3.63 -1.33 23.71
N ARG A 1041 3.58 -2.65 23.90
CA ARG A 1041 4.72 -3.49 24.31
C ARG A 1041 5.55 -4.02 23.14
N ASP A 1042 5.11 -3.82 21.90
CA ASP A 1042 5.79 -4.37 20.73
C ASP A 1042 7.00 -3.49 20.36
N PRO A 1043 8.23 -4.03 20.32
CA PRO A 1043 9.43 -3.27 19.94
C PRO A 1043 9.42 -2.82 18.47
N ASN A 1044 8.52 -3.33 17.62
CA ASN A 1044 8.35 -2.90 16.23
C ASN A 1044 7.37 -1.72 16.10
N GLU A 1045 6.52 -1.46 17.10
CA GLU A 1045 5.51 -0.40 17.02
C GLU A 1045 6.11 0.97 17.31
N HIS A 1046 5.79 1.96 16.48
CA HIS A 1046 6.30 3.31 16.65
C HIS A 1046 5.70 3.98 17.90
N PRO A 1047 6.54 4.63 18.72
CA PRO A 1047 6.07 5.25 19.94
C PRO A 1047 5.17 6.47 19.66
N ARG A 1048 4.54 6.97 20.71
CA ARG A 1048 3.79 8.23 20.71
C ARG A 1048 4.80 9.37 20.84
N ILE A 1049 5.02 10.12 19.78
CA ILE A 1049 5.96 11.26 19.73
C ILE A 1049 5.15 12.56 19.73
N VAL A 1050 5.30 13.39 20.75
CA VAL A 1050 4.55 14.64 20.94
C VAL A 1050 5.54 15.79 21.15
N PRO A 1051 5.86 16.59 20.13
CA PRO A 1051 6.83 17.68 20.26
C PRO A 1051 6.32 18.88 21.08
N ASN A 1052 5.02 19.17 21.02
CA ASN A 1052 4.39 20.40 21.52
C ASN A 1052 4.97 21.66 20.86
N TYR A 1053 5.25 21.62 19.56
CA TYR A 1053 5.83 22.75 18.84
C TYR A 1053 4.93 23.99 18.93
N LEU A 1054 5.53 25.18 19.11
CA LEU A 1054 4.80 26.46 19.16
C LEU A 1054 3.68 26.48 20.22
N SER A 1055 3.92 25.80 21.34
CA SER A 1055 3.05 25.77 22.52
C SER A 1055 3.30 26.92 23.51
N THR A 1056 4.34 27.73 23.27
CA THR A 1056 4.68 28.93 24.03
C THR A 1056 4.65 30.18 23.15
N GLU A 1057 4.42 31.36 23.75
CA GLU A 1057 4.41 32.64 23.03
C GLU A 1057 5.79 33.03 22.51
N GLU A 1058 6.85 32.64 23.23
CA GLU A 1058 8.25 32.87 22.89
C GLU A 1058 8.62 32.19 21.55
N ASP A 1059 8.31 30.90 21.42
CA ASP A 1059 8.67 30.12 20.21
C ASP A 1059 7.91 30.61 18.97
N VAL A 1060 6.66 31.07 19.16
CA VAL A 1060 5.85 31.71 18.11
C VAL A 1060 6.50 33.02 17.66
N LEU A 1061 6.98 33.84 18.61
CA LEU A 1061 7.68 35.10 18.31
C LEU A 1061 8.99 34.86 17.55
N GLU A 1062 9.84 33.93 18.01
CA GLU A 1062 11.11 33.64 17.32
C GLU A 1062 10.91 33.07 15.90
N MET A 1063 9.89 32.23 15.69
CA MET A 1063 9.50 31.77 14.33
C MET A 1063 8.95 32.90 13.44
N ARG A 1064 8.24 33.88 14.02
CA ARG A 1064 7.73 35.03 13.28
C ARG A 1064 8.86 35.96 12.83
N GLU A 1065 9.80 36.26 13.72
CA GLU A 1065 10.97 37.07 13.38
C GLU A 1065 11.92 36.35 12.41
N SER A 1066 12.03 35.02 12.48
CA SER A 1066 12.76 34.20 11.50
C SER A 1066 12.32 34.49 10.05
N ILE A 1067 11.02 34.66 9.79
CA ILE A 1067 10.53 35.05 8.45
C ILE A 1067 10.87 36.50 8.13
N ARG A 1068 10.68 37.44 9.09
CA ARG A 1068 10.94 38.88 8.89
C ARG A 1068 12.38 39.17 8.55
N LEU A 1069 13.31 38.58 9.29
CA LEU A 1069 14.75 38.74 9.11
C LEU A 1069 15.23 38.08 7.80
N SER A 1070 14.59 36.99 7.37
CA SER A 1070 14.83 36.36 6.05
C SER A 1070 14.38 37.25 4.89
N ARG A 1071 13.23 37.92 5.01
CA ARG A 1071 12.76 38.90 4.02
C ARG A 1071 13.65 40.14 3.97
N GLU A 1072 14.13 40.61 5.12
CA GLU A 1072 15.11 41.70 5.18
C GLU A 1072 16.42 41.33 4.47
N LEU A 1073 16.86 40.08 4.62
CA LEU A 1073 18.06 39.53 3.99
C LEU A 1073 17.93 39.41 2.46
N PHE A 1074 16.83 38.84 1.96
CA PHE A 1074 16.59 38.73 0.51
C PHE A 1074 16.29 40.07 -0.17
N ALA A 1075 15.92 41.12 0.57
CA ALA A 1075 15.76 42.48 0.07
C ALA A 1075 17.09 43.22 -0.21
N GLN A 1076 18.23 42.74 0.29
CA GLN A 1076 19.53 43.41 0.14
C GLN A 1076 20.05 43.42 -1.30
N LYS A 1077 20.92 44.38 -1.63
CA LYS A 1077 21.38 44.64 -3.01
C LYS A 1077 22.14 43.49 -3.65
N ALA A 1078 22.82 42.67 -2.86
CA ALA A 1078 23.49 41.46 -3.35
C ALA A 1078 22.54 40.50 -4.10
N PHE A 1079 21.24 40.51 -3.77
CA PHE A 1079 20.21 39.74 -4.45
C PHE A 1079 19.53 40.46 -5.63
N ASP A 1080 19.77 41.76 -5.87
CA ASP A 1080 19.20 42.50 -7.03
C ASP A 1080 19.40 41.78 -8.38
N PRO A 1081 20.56 41.16 -8.67
CA PRO A 1081 20.77 40.45 -9.94
C PRO A 1081 20.09 39.07 -10.01
N TYR A 1082 19.34 38.65 -8.99
CA TYR A 1082 18.87 37.27 -8.81
C TYR A 1082 17.42 37.14 -8.36
N ARG A 1083 16.85 38.06 -7.56
CA ARG A 1083 15.48 37.95 -7.05
C ARG A 1083 14.41 38.31 -8.09
N ALA A 1084 13.35 37.51 -8.13
CA ALA A 1084 12.04 37.86 -8.67
C ALA A 1084 11.02 37.87 -7.51
N GLU A 1085 9.78 37.43 -7.71
CA GLU A 1085 8.77 37.34 -6.64
C GLU A 1085 9.17 36.40 -5.48
N GLU A 1086 8.61 36.66 -4.29
CA GLU A 1086 8.62 35.69 -3.18
C GLU A 1086 7.59 34.60 -3.47
N LEU A 1087 7.99 33.33 -3.33
CA LEU A 1087 7.14 32.16 -3.58
C LEU A 1087 6.46 31.66 -2.31
N ALA A 1088 7.17 31.70 -1.18
CA ALA A 1088 6.71 31.25 0.12
C ALA A 1088 7.43 32.06 1.22
N PRO A 1089 6.73 32.62 2.24
CA PRO A 1089 5.28 32.59 2.47
C PRO A 1089 4.43 33.27 1.41
N GLY A 1090 5.03 34.14 0.60
CA GLY A 1090 4.36 34.93 -0.43
C GLY A 1090 3.99 36.34 0.08
N PRO A 1091 4.00 37.35 -0.81
CA PRO A 1091 4.11 38.76 -0.42
C PRO A 1091 2.90 39.34 0.33
N ASN A 1092 1.77 38.62 0.34
CA ASN A 1092 0.55 39.05 1.02
C ASN A 1092 0.52 38.64 2.51
N ILE A 1093 1.24 37.57 2.89
CA ILE A 1093 1.33 37.06 4.26
C ILE A 1093 2.22 38.03 5.07
N THR A 1094 1.62 38.96 5.82
CA THR A 1094 2.35 40.12 6.36
C THR A 1094 2.03 40.49 7.80
N SER A 1095 0.82 40.25 8.30
CA SER A 1095 0.51 40.53 9.71
C SER A 1095 1.12 39.47 10.64
N ASP A 1096 1.23 39.81 11.93
CA ASP A 1096 1.65 38.86 12.98
C ASP A 1096 0.84 37.54 12.89
N LYS A 1097 -0.47 37.65 12.72
CA LYS A 1097 -1.38 36.50 12.66
C LYS A 1097 -1.14 35.64 11.41
N ASP A 1098 -0.94 36.25 10.25
CA ASP A 1098 -0.74 35.49 9.00
C ASP A 1098 0.60 34.74 9.02
N LEU A 1099 1.63 35.34 9.63
CA LEU A 1099 2.94 34.71 9.82
C LEU A 1099 2.90 33.57 10.84
N ASP A 1100 2.18 33.73 11.95
CA ASP A 1100 1.95 32.66 12.92
C ASP A 1100 1.20 31.49 12.26
N GLU A 1101 0.10 31.77 11.58
CA GLU A 1101 -0.72 30.78 10.87
C GLU A 1101 0.09 30.07 9.78
N TYR A 1102 0.92 30.79 9.03
CA TYR A 1102 1.83 30.21 8.06
C TYR A 1102 2.83 29.24 8.74
N ASN A 1103 3.45 29.65 9.85
CA ASN A 1103 4.37 28.82 10.61
C ASN A 1103 3.70 27.53 11.13
N ARG A 1104 2.49 27.60 11.68
CA ARG A 1104 1.74 26.42 12.17
C ARG A 1104 1.41 25.42 11.06
N ASN A 1105 1.16 25.91 9.83
CA ASN A 1105 0.83 25.07 8.68
C ASN A 1105 2.05 24.57 7.89
N MET A 1106 3.17 25.28 7.89
CA MET A 1106 4.27 25.08 6.92
C MET A 1106 5.66 24.83 7.51
N ALA A 1107 5.92 25.17 8.78
CA ALA A 1107 7.22 24.88 9.41
C ALA A 1107 7.38 23.39 9.72
N ASP A 1108 8.61 22.88 9.74
CA ASP A 1108 8.90 21.45 9.96
C ASP A 1108 10.13 21.20 10.84
N SER A 1109 10.32 19.94 11.26
CA SER A 1109 11.49 19.50 12.02
C SER A 1109 12.76 19.59 11.17
N ALA A 1110 13.81 20.18 11.73
CA ALA A 1110 15.17 20.13 11.20
C ALA A 1110 15.89 18.80 11.50
N TYR A 1111 15.15 17.81 12.03
CA TYR A 1111 15.58 16.46 12.40
C TYR A 1111 16.65 16.41 13.50
N HIS A 1112 16.52 17.29 14.49
CA HIS A 1112 17.36 17.42 15.68
C HIS A 1112 16.71 16.95 17.01
N PRO A 1113 15.86 15.90 17.08
CA PRO A 1113 15.30 15.48 18.36
C PRO A 1113 16.38 14.99 19.35
N SER A 1114 16.21 15.40 20.60
CA SER A 1114 17.20 15.35 21.67
C SER A 1114 16.53 15.35 23.06
N CYS A 1115 17.37 15.28 24.10
CA CYS A 1115 17.04 15.59 25.50
C CYS A 1115 16.09 14.64 26.27
N THR A 1116 15.62 13.56 25.61
CA THR A 1116 14.68 12.56 26.14
C THR A 1116 15.22 11.57 27.17
N ASN A 1117 16.50 11.65 27.54
CA ASN A 1117 17.13 10.94 28.66
C ASN A 1117 18.08 11.89 29.41
N LYS A 1118 17.61 13.12 29.68
CA LYS A 1118 18.33 14.23 30.33
C LYS A 1118 19.47 13.79 31.27
N MET A 1119 20.68 14.25 30.97
CA MET A 1119 21.80 14.25 31.91
C MET A 1119 21.63 15.37 32.94
N GLY A 1120 22.06 15.13 34.18
CA GLY A 1120 21.96 16.15 35.22
C GLY A 1120 22.43 15.69 36.60
N SER A 1121 21.92 16.35 37.64
CA SER A 1121 22.19 15.99 39.03
C SER A 1121 21.41 14.74 39.43
N PRO A 1122 22.01 13.74 40.10
CA PRO A 1122 21.29 12.60 40.67
C PRO A 1122 20.18 12.95 41.69
N ASN A 1123 20.12 14.22 42.13
CA ASN A 1123 19.09 14.73 43.03
C ASN A 1123 17.89 15.37 42.29
N ASP A 1124 17.96 15.56 40.97
CA ASP A 1124 16.84 16.00 40.14
C ASP A 1124 16.00 14.78 39.72
N PRO A 1125 14.70 14.70 40.10
CA PRO A 1125 13.86 13.53 39.79
C PRO A 1125 13.58 13.34 38.29
N MET A 1126 13.87 14.34 37.46
CA MET A 1126 13.74 14.26 35.99
C MET A 1126 15.06 13.91 35.28
N THR A 1127 16.17 13.77 36.03
CA THR A 1127 17.45 13.31 35.47
C THR A 1127 17.45 11.79 35.26
N VAL A 1128 17.80 11.36 34.05
CA VAL A 1128 17.86 9.94 33.67
C VAL A 1128 19.28 9.39 33.73
N VAL A 1129 20.29 10.21 33.40
CA VAL A 1129 21.71 9.84 33.54
C VAL A 1129 22.52 10.85 34.34
N ASP A 1130 23.53 10.36 35.06
CA ASP A 1130 24.49 11.23 35.75
C ASP A 1130 25.50 11.87 34.77
N PRO A 1131 26.37 12.81 35.21
CA PRO A 1131 27.38 13.43 34.35
C PRO A 1131 28.48 12.47 33.87
N GLN A 1132 28.44 11.19 34.29
CA GLN A 1132 29.28 10.09 33.81
C GLN A 1132 28.51 9.18 32.82
N THR A 1133 27.31 9.57 32.40
CA THR A 1133 26.39 8.88 31.46
C THR A 1133 25.80 7.55 31.96
N ARG A 1134 25.86 7.28 33.26
CA ARG A 1134 25.24 6.10 33.89
C ARG A 1134 23.77 6.35 34.19
N VAL A 1135 22.90 5.36 33.93
CA VAL A 1135 21.46 5.48 34.23
C VAL A 1135 21.24 5.47 35.75
N ILE A 1136 20.48 6.44 36.25
CA ILE A 1136 20.25 6.64 37.69
C ILE A 1136 19.61 5.40 38.32
N GLY A 1137 20.17 4.93 39.44
CA GLY A 1137 19.64 3.79 40.20
C GLY A 1137 19.80 2.42 39.54
N LEU A 1138 20.63 2.29 38.50
CA LEU A 1138 20.94 1.04 37.81
C LEU A 1138 22.46 0.84 37.64
N GLU A 1139 22.89 -0.41 37.62
CA GLU A 1139 24.30 -0.78 37.41
C GLU A 1139 24.55 -1.31 36.01
N GLY A 1140 25.74 -1.03 35.45
CA GLY A 1140 26.16 -1.58 34.17
C GLY A 1140 25.33 -1.13 32.97
N LEU A 1141 24.61 0.00 33.08
CA LEU A 1141 23.77 0.57 32.03
C LEU A 1141 24.10 2.04 31.80
N ARG A 1142 24.31 2.41 30.54
CA ARG A 1142 24.54 3.80 30.10
C ARG A 1142 23.68 4.15 28.90
N VAL A 1143 23.43 5.45 28.72
CA VAL A 1143 22.92 6.01 27.46
C VAL A 1143 23.95 7.03 26.96
N VAL A 1144 24.27 7.00 25.67
CA VAL A 1144 25.27 7.88 25.05
C VAL A 1144 24.82 8.20 23.63
N ASP A 1145 23.94 9.21 23.49
CA ASP A 1145 23.48 9.77 22.22
C ASP A 1145 22.79 11.14 22.46
N SER A 1146 22.07 11.70 21.47
CA SER A 1146 21.39 13.00 21.61
C SER A 1146 20.30 13.05 22.69
N SER A 1147 19.82 11.90 23.20
CA SER A 1147 18.85 11.87 24.30
C SER A 1147 19.41 12.41 25.61
N ILE A 1148 20.73 12.29 25.87
CA ILE A 1148 21.29 12.70 27.17
C ILE A 1148 21.58 14.20 27.30
N MET A 1149 21.38 14.98 26.24
CA MET A 1149 21.54 16.44 26.28
C MET A 1149 20.57 17.03 27.33
N PRO A 1150 21.00 17.89 28.27
CA PRO A 1150 20.06 18.48 29.23
C PRO A 1150 19.06 19.44 28.57
N SER A 1151 19.58 20.27 27.67
CA SER A 1151 18.86 21.15 26.76
C SER A 1151 19.50 21.10 25.35
N VAL A 1152 18.74 21.39 24.31
CA VAL A 1152 19.27 21.38 22.92
C VAL A 1152 20.29 22.51 22.73
N VAL A 1153 21.32 22.25 21.91
CA VAL A 1153 22.42 23.19 21.62
C VAL A 1153 22.22 23.90 20.29
N SER A 1154 22.81 25.09 20.14
CA SER A 1154 22.50 26.03 19.05
C SER A 1154 23.12 25.65 17.70
N GLY A 1155 22.72 24.50 17.16
CA GLY A 1155 23.02 24.03 15.81
C GLY A 1155 22.92 22.51 15.61
N ASN A 1156 23.33 22.03 14.44
CA ASN A 1156 23.09 20.65 13.99
C ASN A 1156 23.75 19.56 14.89
N LEU A 1157 22.95 18.63 15.43
CA LEU A 1157 23.35 17.75 16.55
C LEU A 1157 24.33 16.61 16.25
N ASN A 1158 24.76 16.39 15.00
CA ASN A 1158 25.68 15.29 14.68
C ASN A 1158 27.07 15.47 15.33
N GLY A 1159 27.64 16.68 15.25
CA GLY A 1159 28.90 17.03 15.91
C GLY A 1159 28.82 16.86 17.43
N PRO A 1160 27.84 17.49 18.12
CA PRO A 1160 27.59 17.31 19.55
C PRO A 1160 27.45 15.85 19.98
N THR A 1161 26.75 15.02 19.22
CA THR A 1161 26.57 13.58 19.51
C THR A 1161 27.88 12.80 19.45
N ILE A 1162 28.75 13.11 18.48
CA ILE A 1162 30.08 12.50 18.34
C ILE A 1162 31.00 12.95 19.49
N MET A 1163 30.94 14.23 19.90
CA MET A 1163 31.69 14.77 21.04
C MET A 1163 31.28 14.08 22.35
N VAL A 1164 29.98 13.91 22.60
CA VAL A 1164 29.44 13.17 23.74
C VAL A 1164 29.99 11.75 23.81
N ALA A 1165 30.03 11.04 22.67
CA ALA A 1165 30.55 9.67 22.61
C ALA A 1165 32.08 9.60 22.80
N GLU A 1166 32.85 10.54 22.25
CA GLU A 1166 34.30 10.62 22.43
C GLU A 1166 34.72 10.86 23.89
N LYS A 1167 33.88 11.60 24.64
CA LYS A 1167 34.07 11.90 26.06
C LYS A 1167 33.59 10.76 26.95
N ALA A 1168 32.42 10.20 26.67
CA ALA A 1168 31.91 9.01 27.35
C ALA A 1168 32.86 7.80 27.21
N ALA A 1169 33.50 7.62 26.05
CA ALA A 1169 34.51 6.57 25.86
C ALA A 1169 35.69 6.70 26.83
N ASP A 1170 36.22 7.90 27.03
CA ASP A 1170 37.34 8.11 27.95
C ASP A 1170 36.92 7.97 29.43
N ILE A 1171 35.66 8.31 29.76
CA ILE A 1171 35.04 8.03 31.07
C ILE A 1171 34.91 6.52 31.33
N MET A 1172 34.39 5.74 30.36
CA MET A 1172 34.26 4.28 30.46
C MET A 1172 35.62 3.57 30.58
N LEU A 1173 36.66 4.13 29.95
CA LEU A 1173 38.03 3.62 30.00
C LEU A 1173 38.84 4.15 31.21
N GLY A 1174 38.20 4.87 32.13
CA GLY A 1174 38.84 5.39 33.36
C GLY A 1174 39.97 6.39 33.12
N LYS A 1175 40.03 7.03 31.93
CA LYS A 1175 41.09 7.98 31.59
C LYS A 1175 40.85 9.32 32.27
N LYS A 1176 41.94 10.04 32.55
CA LYS A 1176 41.85 11.44 32.97
C LYS A 1176 41.19 12.27 31.84
N PRO A 1177 40.19 13.12 32.15
CA PRO A 1177 39.60 14.01 31.15
C PRO A 1177 40.64 14.89 30.46
N LEU A 1178 40.39 15.24 29.20
CA LEU A 1178 41.25 16.17 28.47
C LEU A 1178 41.29 17.55 29.17
N PRO A 1179 42.42 18.29 29.11
CA PRO A 1179 42.53 19.59 29.76
C PRO A 1179 41.48 20.58 29.23
N LYS A 1180 40.80 21.30 30.14
CA LYS A 1180 39.86 22.38 29.79
C LYS A 1180 40.52 23.37 28.82
N SER A 1181 39.81 23.71 27.74
CA SER A 1181 40.27 24.70 26.77
C SER A 1181 40.37 26.10 27.40
N LYS A 1182 41.22 26.94 26.82
CA LYS A 1182 41.34 28.38 27.11
C LYS A 1182 41.03 29.26 25.89
N ALA A 1183 40.52 28.66 24.81
CA ALA A 1183 40.12 29.41 23.61
C ALA A 1183 39.02 30.41 24.00
N PRO A 1184 39.14 31.70 23.61
CA PRO A 1184 38.11 32.69 23.91
C PRO A 1184 36.82 32.40 23.13
N VAL A 1185 35.73 33.04 23.53
CA VAL A 1185 34.46 33.03 22.79
C VAL A 1185 34.10 34.47 22.52
N TRP A 1186 33.71 34.78 21.28
CA TRP A 1186 33.24 36.12 20.92
C TRP A 1186 31.95 36.47 21.67
N SER A 1187 31.69 37.76 21.86
CA SER A 1187 30.41 38.25 22.35
C SER A 1187 30.11 39.60 21.71
N PRO A 1188 28.83 39.93 21.45
CA PRO A 1188 28.46 41.17 20.79
C PRO A 1188 28.84 42.39 21.65
N PRO A 1189 29.34 43.51 21.07
CA PRO A 1189 29.75 44.69 21.84
C PRO A 1189 28.62 45.39 22.62
N SER A 1190 27.37 45.14 22.26
CA SER A 1190 26.15 45.56 22.97
C SER A 1190 25.02 44.58 22.64
N LEU A 1191 24.07 44.42 23.58
CA LEU A 1191 22.85 43.64 23.36
C LEU A 1191 21.67 44.51 22.88
N ASP A 1192 21.82 45.83 22.80
CA ASP A 1192 20.77 46.79 22.43
C ASP A 1192 20.40 46.72 20.93
N SER A 1193 21.21 46.00 20.13
CA SER A 1193 20.96 45.73 18.72
C SER A 1193 21.36 44.30 18.35
N THR A 1194 20.62 43.70 17.42
CA THR A 1194 20.98 42.45 16.74
C THR A 1194 22.07 42.64 15.68
N LYS A 1195 22.36 43.89 15.31
CA LYS A 1195 23.27 44.28 14.22
C LYS A 1195 24.56 44.88 14.77
N VAL A 1196 25.66 44.65 14.05
CA VAL A 1196 27.00 45.13 14.42
C VAL A 1196 27.49 46.05 13.31
N ASN A 1197 27.64 47.35 13.61
CA ASN A 1197 28.03 48.39 12.63
C ASN A 1197 29.48 48.22 12.13
N GLN A 1198 29.72 47.23 11.26
CA GLN A 1198 31.01 46.97 10.64
C GLN A 1198 31.13 47.68 9.29
N LYS A 1199 31.89 48.78 9.27
CA LYS A 1199 32.43 49.34 8.01
C LYS A 1199 33.68 48.54 7.61
N GLY A 1200 33.48 47.41 6.94
CA GLY A 1200 34.56 46.53 6.48
C GLY A 1200 34.22 45.81 5.18
N SER A 1201 35.18 45.75 4.26
CA SER A 1201 35.07 44.97 3.01
C SER A 1201 35.33 43.49 3.25
N ILE A 1202 34.57 42.62 2.59
CA ILE A 1202 34.80 41.16 2.58
C ILE A 1202 36.20 40.86 2.00
N PRO A 1203 37.01 39.98 2.62
CA PRO A 1203 38.22 39.45 2.00
C PRO A 1203 37.89 38.68 0.72
N SER A 1204 38.57 39.01 -0.39
CA SER A 1204 38.26 38.58 -1.76
C SER A 1204 38.53 37.10 -2.06
#